data_AF-A0A9D1GIK4-F1
#
_entry.id   AF-A0A9D1GIK4-F1
#
_cell.length_a   1.000
_cell.length_b   1.000
_cell.length_c   1.000
_cell.angle_alpha   90.00
_cell.angle_beta   90.00
_cell.angle_gamma   90.00
#
_symmetry.space_group_name_H-M   'P 1'
#
loop_
_entity.id
_entity.type
_entity.pdbx_description
1 polymer ?
#
loop_
_entity_poly.entity_id
_entity_poly.type
_entity_poly.pdbx_seq_one_letter_code
_entity_poly.pdbx_strand_id
1 'polypeptide(L)'
;MLSDTIIYDKDGNQIGLINAGHYEYVDINHISMNLQNAYIAQEDRRFKSHSGVDWIATFRAGLALIKHGGAITQGGSTITQQVIKNTYLTQEQTFTRKIVEIMLAPQLEKEFSKADIMEFYCNTNFYGHQCYGVQAASRYYFGKDASQLDVHEAAVLVGISNSPSAYDPVRHPEASLAKRNDVLHSMYEVGYLTEEEYEQYTAEPLSIVQETQEGTDESYQTSYAIHCAALTLMKLDGFEFQYIFKDKDDYDAYMERYDEAYNAKTDSIRAGGYQIYTSLDETIQTQLQEAIDLGLSSYTELQENGKYALQGAGVVVDNRTNYVVAIVGGRGTEDQYNRAYLSARQPGSTIKPLIDYGPAFDTGEYYPSRMVNDHKWEDGPSNSSGSYYGNVTVREALNRSLNTVAWQVLEDIGIDTGLNYLGAMEFQRISYVDNGVASLSIGGFTNGTRVVDMAKGYSTLANYGVYNDRTCIVKIVHEHEGDLTRDLKASTRQVYLEDSAFMLTDILKGTMTSPYGTGRGLALDGGMPCAGKTGTTNSNRDTWFCGYTRYYTTAVWVGYDIPRAMPGVYGSTYAGRIWKRVMDQIHTGLEPWDWEQPVTVEERRDPDNGITDYFSITAQLRAQQAEHEREQKEMLADLESDLTAFESHTLSTAEDGYWIQQAYQSIKAQIALLDESDERTALSQRVEAQYEEFRPQLEAMQSQIDAYAAQKAAEEAAARQRAAEEAARRQAEEEAAAAASRAAEEAAQAAQETEAETQPDISAGPGAFQNGSGPFSDRVTIIPQGPGGAN
;
A
#
# COMPACT_ATOMS: atom_id res chain seq x y z
N MET A 1 10.34 -2.12 -39.40
CA MET A 1 10.15 -2.99 -38.21
C MET A 1 11.17 -2.53 -37.20
N LEU A 2 10.75 -2.37 -35.95
CA LEU A 2 11.66 -2.13 -34.84
C LEU A 2 12.52 -3.39 -34.62
N SER A 3 13.73 -3.24 -34.08
CA SER A 3 14.49 -4.38 -33.56
C SER A 3 13.76 -5.02 -32.38
N ASP A 4 14.17 -6.20 -31.95
CA ASP A 4 13.72 -6.74 -30.66
C ASP A 4 14.17 -5.84 -29.50
N THR A 5 13.45 -5.95 -28.38
CA THR A 5 13.87 -5.29 -27.14
C THR A 5 14.88 -6.17 -26.40
N ILE A 6 16.05 -5.60 -26.07
CA ILE A 6 17.16 -6.31 -25.42
C ILE A 6 17.38 -5.72 -24.03
N ILE A 7 17.54 -6.59 -23.03
CA ILE A 7 17.77 -6.23 -21.63
C ILE A 7 19.18 -6.68 -21.23
N TYR A 8 19.94 -5.78 -20.60
CA TYR A 8 21.33 -6.00 -20.20
C TYR A 8 21.50 -5.90 -18.67
N ASP A 9 22.39 -6.73 -18.12
CA ASP A 9 22.85 -6.65 -16.72
C ASP A 9 23.86 -5.49 -16.50
N LYS A 10 24.36 -5.35 -15.27
CA LYS A 10 25.33 -4.30 -14.90
C LYS A 10 26.66 -4.38 -15.66
N ASP A 11 27.03 -5.55 -16.20
CA ASP A 11 28.28 -5.79 -16.91
C ASP A 11 28.11 -5.69 -18.44
N GLY A 12 26.87 -5.43 -18.90
CA GLY A 12 26.51 -5.31 -20.30
C GLY A 12 26.23 -6.64 -20.98
N ASN A 13 26.05 -7.74 -20.24
CA ASN A 13 25.63 -9.02 -20.80
C ASN A 13 24.12 -9.01 -21.04
N GLN A 14 23.70 -9.62 -22.14
CA GLN A 14 22.27 -9.78 -22.44
C GLN A 14 21.65 -10.81 -21.50
N ILE A 15 20.60 -10.40 -20.78
CA ILE A 15 19.83 -11.24 -19.84
C ILE A 15 18.38 -11.43 -20.26
N GLY A 16 17.92 -10.72 -21.31
CA GLY A 16 16.60 -10.89 -21.88
C GLY A 16 16.52 -10.41 -23.33
N LEU A 17 15.73 -11.13 -24.13
CA LEU A 17 15.32 -10.77 -25.47
C LEU A 17 13.80 -10.89 -25.57
N ILE A 18 13.13 -9.75 -25.69
CA ILE A 18 11.68 -9.69 -25.89
C ILE A 18 11.46 -9.55 -27.40
N ASN A 19 11.06 -10.67 -28.01
CA ASN A 19 10.73 -10.71 -29.43
C ASN A 19 9.53 -9.80 -29.69
N ALA A 20 9.66 -8.89 -30.65
CA ALA A 20 8.63 -7.92 -30.99
C ALA A 20 7.33 -8.53 -31.56
N GLY A 21 7.29 -9.86 -31.74
CA GLY A 21 6.30 -10.54 -32.55
C GLY A 21 6.61 -10.24 -34.01
N HIS A 22 7.00 -11.26 -34.77
CA HIS A 22 7.33 -11.06 -36.19
C HIS A 22 6.07 -10.65 -36.97
N TYR A 23 5.97 -9.37 -37.30
CA TYR A 23 5.06 -8.87 -38.32
C TYR A 23 5.50 -9.42 -39.69
N GLU A 24 4.95 -10.56 -40.10
CA GLU A 24 5.19 -11.12 -41.43
C GLU A 24 4.08 -10.65 -42.38
N TYR A 25 4.36 -9.60 -43.16
CA TYR A 25 3.45 -9.13 -44.19
C TYR A 25 3.38 -10.13 -45.34
N VAL A 26 2.18 -10.53 -45.75
CA VAL A 26 1.97 -11.47 -46.86
C VAL A 26 1.04 -10.89 -47.92
N ASP A 27 1.40 -11.08 -49.19
CA ASP A 27 0.57 -10.66 -50.33
C ASP A 27 -0.80 -11.39 -50.31
N ILE A 28 -1.81 -10.80 -50.96
CA ILE A 28 -3.20 -11.30 -50.98
C ILE A 28 -3.31 -12.75 -51.49
N ASN A 29 -2.40 -13.18 -52.37
CA ASN A 29 -2.35 -14.55 -52.89
C ASN A 29 -1.88 -15.57 -51.85
N HIS A 30 -1.26 -15.11 -50.76
CA HIS A 30 -0.86 -15.91 -49.61
C HIS A 30 -1.85 -15.77 -48.43
N ILE A 31 -3.03 -15.19 -48.67
CA ILE A 31 -4.11 -15.10 -47.69
C ILE A 31 -5.28 -15.97 -48.17
N SER A 32 -5.69 -16.95 -47.38
CA SER A 32 -6.75 -17.89 -47.74
C SER A 32 -8.05 -17.18 -48.16
N MET A 33 -8.66 -17.64 -49.25
CA MET A 33 -9.97 -17.14 -49.70
C MET A 33 -11.06 -17.37 -48.65
N ASN A 34 -10.90 -18.38 -47.77
CA ASN A 34 -11.80 -18.63 -46.65
C ASN A 34 -11.83 -17.44 -45.70
N LEU A 35 -10.67 -16.87 -45.37
CA LEU A 35 -10.55 -15.71 -44.50
C LEU A 35 -11.10 -14.44 -45.15
N GLN A 36 -10.79 -14.21 -46.42
CA GLN A 36 -11.32 -13.07 -47.17
C GLN A 36 -12.85 -13.12 -47.22
N ASN A 37 -13.43 -14.28 -47.52
CA ASN A 37 -14.88 -14.48 -47.54
C ASN A 37 -15.51 -14.34 -46.15
N ALA A 38 -14.85 -14.81 -45.09
CA ALA A 38 -15.31 -14.66 -43.72
C ALA A 38 -15.40 -13.18 -43.28
N TYR A 39 -14.37 -12.37 -43.57
CA TYR A 39 -14.42 -10.92 -43.31
C TYR A 39 -15.52 -10.22 -44.10
N ILE A 40 -15.68 -10.56 -45.39
CA ILE A 40 -16.77 -9.99 -46.21
C ILE A 40 -18.13 -10.37 -45.63
N ALA A 41 -18.34 -11.62 -45.24
CA ALA A 41 -19.63 -12.08 -44.71
C ALA A 41 -19.99 -11.40 -43.38
N GLN A 42 -19.01 -11.28 -42.48
CA GLN A 42 -19.22 -10.81 -41.12
C GLN A 42 -19.22 -9.28 -41.02
N GLU A 43 -18.32 -8.59 -41.72
CA GLU A 43 -18.05 -7.17 -41.49
C GLU A 43 -18.53 -6.27 -42.63
N ASP A 44 -18.48 -6.73 -43.88
CA ASP A 44 -18.78 -5.90 -45.05
C ASP A 44 -19.33 -6.71 -46.23
N ARG A 45 -20.61 -7.12 -46.13
CA ARG A 45 -21.27 -8.04 -47.09
C ARG A 45 -21.27 -7.56 -48.53
N ARG A 46 -21.04 -6.26 -48.75
CA ARG A 46 -21.02 -5.63 -50.08
C ARG A 46 -19.67 -5.07 -50.45
N PHE A 47 -18.61 -5.48 -49.76
CA PHE A 47 -17.24 -5.05 -49.98
C PHE A 47 -16.87 -4.99 -51.47
N LYS A 48 -17.21 -6.03 -52.25
CA LYS A 48 -16.88 -6.10 -53.68
C LYS A 48 -17.65 -5.10 -54.58
N SER A 49 -18.68 -4.44 -54.07
CA SER A 49 -19.65 -3.66 -54.86
C SER A 49 -19.74 -2.17 -54.51
N HIS A 50 -19.39 -1.77 -53.29
CA HIS A 50 -19.39 -0.35 -52.90
C HIS A 50 -18.04 0.32 -53.21
N SER A 51 -18.01 1.66 -53.22
CA SER A 51 -16.80 2.47 -53.48
C SER A 51 -16.33 3.18 -52.21
N GLY A 52 -15.76 2.44 -51.26
CA GLY A 52 -15.21 2.94 -50.00
C GLY A 52 -16.21 2.96 -48.85
N VAL A 53 -17.42 3.47 -49.09
CA VAL A 53 -18.48 3.55 -48.08
C VAL A 53 -19.72 2.82 -48.56
N ASP A 54 -20.28 1.97 -47.72
CA ASP A 54 -21.56 1.33 -47.97
C ASP A 54 -22.71 2.18 -47.40
N TRP A 55 -23.18 3.13 -48.21
CA TRP A 55 -24.26 4.05 -47.84
C TRP A 55 -25.56 3.36 -47.42
N ILE A 56 -25.87 2.19 -47.97
CA ILE A 56 -27.09 1.46 -47.62
C ILE A 56 -26.91 0.75 -46.27
N ALA A 57 -25.71 0.25 -45.95
CA ALA A 57 -25.43 -0.33 -44.63
C ALA A 57 -25.37 0.76 -43.56
N THR A 58 -24.70 1.88 -43.84
CA THR A 58 -24.64 3.05 -42.95
C THR A 58 -26.04 3.61 -42.65
N PHE A 59 -26.91 3.75 -43.66
CA PHE A 59 -28.29 4.20 -43.45
C PHE A 59 -29.12 3.19 -42.64
N ARG A 60 -28.96 1.90 -42.91
CA ARG A 60 -29.63 0.83 -42.14
C ARG A 60 -29.20 0.81 -40.67
N ALA A 61 -27.90 0.94 -40.41
CA ALA A 61 -27.34 1.02 -39.06
C ALA A 61 -27.86 2.28 -38.32
N GLY A 62 -27.94 3.42 -39.00
CA GLY A 62 -28.53 4.65 -38.44
C GLY A 62 -30.02 4.50 -38.09
N LEU A 63 -30.79 3.82 -38.93
CA LEU A 63 -32.21 3.54 -38.65
C LEU A 63 -32.38 2.57 -37.47
N ALA A 64 -31.51 1.55 -37.36
CA ALA A 64 -31.49 0.61 -36.25
C ALA A 64 -31.14 1.30 -34.92
N LEU A 65 -30.17 2.22 -34.92
CA LEU A 65 -29.78 3.01 -33.75
C LEU A 65 -30.96 3.81 -33.16
N ILE A 66 -31.78 4.42 -34.02
CA ILE A 66 -32.98 5.17 -33.62
C ILE A 66 -34.07 4.22 -33.09
N LYS A 67 -34.25 3.07 -33.74
CA LYS A 67 -35.29 2.09 -33.38
C LYS A 67 -35.01 1.36 -32.05
N HIS A 68 -33.74 1.20 -31.69
CA HIS A 68 -33.30 0.48 -30.49
C HIS A 68 -32.87 1.40 -29.33
N GLY A 69 -33.31 2.66 -29.32
CA GLY A 69 -33.11 3.57 -28.18
C GLY A 69 -31.65 3.97 -27.94
N GLY A 70 -30.83 4.03 -28.99
CA GLY A 70 -29.41 4.39 -28.89
C GLY A 70 -28.45 3.20 -28.77
N ALA A 71 -28.96 1.95 -28.69
CA ALA A 71 -28.11 0.76 -28.71
C ALA A 71 -27.67 0.42 -30.15
N ILE A 72 -26.35 0.32 -30.36
CA ILE A 72 -25.76 -0.09 -31.65
C ILE A 72 -25.90 -1.62 -31.77
N THR A 73 -26.82 -2.08 -32.60
CA THR A 73 -27.08 -3.53 -32.80
C THR A 73 -26.51 -4.10 -34.09
N GLN A 74 -26.00 -3.24 -35.00
CA GLN A 74 -25.39 -3.65 -36.28
C GLN A 74 -24.21 -2.75 -36.65
N GLY A 75 -23.15 -3.35 -37.20
CA GLY A 75 -21.98 -2.63 -37.72
C GLY A 75 -22.32 -1.87 -39.01
N GLY A 76 -21.94 -0.59 -39.08
CA GLY A 76 -22.15 0.27 -40.25
C GLY A 76 -20.86 0.69 -40.97
N SER A 77 -19.70 0.17 -40.54
CA SER A 77 -18.37 0.50 -41.08
C SER A 77 -17.96 -0.50 -42.17
N THR A 78 -17.28 -0.03 -43.21
CA THR A 78 -16.71 -0.90 -44.27
C THR A 78 -15.29 -1.35 -43.94
N ILE A 79 -14.81 -2.41 -44.58
CA ILE A 79 -13.41 -2.86 -44.43
C ILE A 79 -12.43 -1.74 -44.79
N THR A 80 -12.71 -0.97 -45.86
CA THR A 80 -11.91 0.19 -46.28
C THR A 80 -11.81 1.27 -45.19
N GLN A 81 -12.91 1.53 -44.48
CA GLN A 81 -12.90 2.44 -43.34
C GLN A 81 -12.08 1.88 -42.17
N GLN A 82 -12.12 0.57 -41.95
CA GLN A 82 -11.32 -0.07 -40.90
C GLN A 82 -9.81 -0.05 -41.21
N VAL A 83 -9.41 -0.19 -42.47
CA VAL A 83 -8.00 0.02 -42.89
C VAL A 83 -7.54 1.44 -42.57
N ILE A 84 -8.34 2.46 -42.91
CA ILE A 84 -8.01 3.86 -42.61
C ILE A 84 -7.88 4.09 -41.10
N LYS A 85 -8.82 3.52 -40.33
CA LYS A 85 -8.81 3.56 -38.86
C LYS A 85 -7.52 2.95 -38.30
N ASN A 86 -7.11 1.78 -38.80
CA ASN A 86 -5.98 1.03 -38.27
C ASN A 86 -4.61 1.60 -38.71
N THR A 87 -4.54 2.33 -39.83
CA THR A 87 -3.26 2.77 -40.43
C THR A 87 -2.96 4.27 -40.26
N TYR A 88 -3.98 5.15 -40.19
CA TYR A 88 -3.76 6.61 -40.33
C TYR A 88 -4.34 7.49 -39.21
N LEU A 89 -5.15 6.96 -38.30
CA LEU A 89 -5.88 7.77 -37.30
C LEU A 89 -5.67 7.23 -35.88
N THR A 90 -5.64 8.12 -34.88
CA THR A 90 -5.54 7.77 -33.46
C THR A 90 -6.80 7.01 -32.97
N GLN A 91 -6.65 6.16 -31.94
CA GLN A 91 -7.72 5.23 -31.49
C GLN A 91 -8.93 5.88 -30.80
N GLU A 92 -8.94 7.20 -30.54
CA GLU A 92 -10.07 7.91 -29.93
C GLU A 92 -11.38 7.86 -30.75
N GLN A 93 -12.49 7.42 -30.15
CA GLN A 93 -13.80 7.35 -30.79
C GLN A 93 -14.51 8.70 -30.84
N THR A 94 -14.05 9.64 -31.68
CA THR A 94 -14.75 10.93 -31.89
C THR A 94 -15.61 10.93 -33.15
N PHE A 95 -16.74 11.66 -33.14
CA PHE A 95 -17.57 11.87 -34.34
C PHE A 95 -16.76 12.51 -35.48
N THR A 96 -15.78 13.35 -35.16
CA THR A 96 -14.86 13.97 -36.11
C THR A 96 -14.01 12.93 -36.84
N ARG A 97 -13.48 11.91 -36.14
CA ARG A 97 -12.73 10.81 -36.75
C ARG A 97 -13.57 10.05 -37.77
N LYS A 98 -14.82 9.74 -37.43
CA LYS A 98 -15.71 8.96 -38.32
C LYS A 98 -16.00 9.70 -39.64
N ILE A 99 -16.06 11.03 -39.60
CA ILE A 99 -16.20 11.87 -40.80
C ILE A 99 -14.94 11.76 -41.68
N VAL A 100 -13.75 11.75 -41.08
CA VAL A 100 -12.48 11.59 -41.81
C VAL A 100 -12.40 10.22 -42.49
N GLU A 101 -12.78 9.13 -41.80
CA GLU A 101 -12.87 7.78 -42.40
C GLU A 101 -13.79 7.76 -43.64
N ILE A 102 -14.98 8.37 -43.54
CA ILE A 102 -15.95 8.47 -44.66
C ILE A 102 -15.39 9.27 -45.83
N MET A 103 -14.63 10.34 -45.58
CA MET A 103 -14.03 11.18 -46.63
C MET A 103 -12.85 10.51 -47.34
N LEU A 104 -12.02 9.78 -46.59
CA LEU A 104 -10.81 9.14 -47.13
C LEU A 104 -11.11 7.80 -47.83
N ALA A 105 -12.14 7.05 -47.39
CA ALA A 105 -12.43 5.72 -47.93
C ALA A 105 -12.65 5.70 -49.46
N PRO A 106 -13.42 6.61 -50.09
CA PRO A 106 -13.56 6.63 -51.54
C PRO A 106 -12.27 7.03 -52.29
N GLN A 107 -11.38 7.79 -51.66
CA GLN A 107 -10.10 8.16 -52.26
C GLN A 107 -9.13 6.98 -52.22
N LEU A 108 -9.10 6.24 -51.11
CA LEU A 108 -8.28 5.03 -50.98
C LEU A 108 -8.65 3.98 -52.03
N GLU A 109 -9.94 3.77 -52.32
CA GLU A 109 -10.36 2.80 -53.36
C GLU A 109 -10.16 3.26 -54.81
N LYS A 110 -9.80 4.52 -55.04
CA LYS A 110 -9.35 4.97 -56.37
C LYS A 110 -7.89 4.63 -56.62
N GLU A 111 -7.11 4.55 -55.56
CA GLU A 111 -5.67 4.31 -55.61
C GLU A 111 -5.33 2.82 -55.44
N PHE A 112 -6.14 2.09 -54.68
CA PHE A 112 -5.94 0.68 -54.36
C PHE A 112 -7.15 -0.17 -54.77
N SER A 113 -6.88 -1.37 -55.30
CA SER A 113 -7.92 -2.33 -55.65
C SER A 113 -8.55 -2.95 -54.40
N LYS A 114 -9.70 -3.62 -54.56
CA LYS A 114 -10.33 -4.38 -53.46
C LYS A 114 -9.44 -5.48 -52.91
N ALA A 115 -8.60 -6.07 -53.75
CA ALA A 115 -7.64 -7.08 -53.32
C ALA A 115 -6.56 -6.44 -52.42
N ASP A 116 -6.00 -5.31 -52.84
CA ASP A 116 -5.00 -4.56 -52.06
C ASP A 116 -5.57 -4.10 -50.72
N ILE A 117 -6.82 -3.62 -50.69
CA ILE A 117 -7.48 -3.19 -49.45
C ILE A 117 -7.70 -4.37 -48.49
N MET A 118 -8.12 -5.52 -49.00
CA MET A 118 -8.27 -6.74 -48.18
C MET A 118 -6.90 -7.22 -47.67
N GLU A 119 -5.86 -7.14 -48.49
CA GLU A 119 -4.48 -7.46 -48.11
C GLU A 119 -4.01 -6.59 -46.95
N PHE A 120 -4.13 -5.26 -47.08
CA PHE A 120 -3.80 -4.34 -46.00
C PHE A 120 -4.61 -4.62 -44.76
N TYR A 121 -5.90 -4.92 -44.91
CA TYR A 121 -6.77 -5.19 -43.76
C TYR A 121 -6.32 -6.41 -42.97
N CYS A 122 -6.14 -7.55 -43.63
CA CYS A 122 -5.70 -8.78 -42.99
C CYS A 122 -4.28 -8.65 -42.41
N ASN A 123 -3.39 -7.88 -43.04
CA ASN A 123 -2.05 -7.66 -42.53
C ASN A 123 -1.96 -6.59 -41.44
N THR A 124 -2.96 -5.73 -41.22
CA THR A 124 -2.89 -4.66 -40.20
C THR A 124 -3.72 -4.94 -38.96
N ASN A 125 -4.59 -5.95 -38.99
CA ASN A 125 -5.39 -6.34 -37.84
C ASN A 125 -4.52 -6.91 -36.71
N PHE A 126 -4.90 -6.59 -35.48
CA PHE A 126 -4.35 -7.21 -34.28
C PHE A 126 -5.21 -8.42 -33.90
N TYR A 127 -4.57 -9.56 -33.69
CA TYR A 127 -5.22 -10.83 -33.38
C TYR A 127 -4.91 -11.33 -31.95
N GLY A 128 -4.42 -10.49 -31.04
CA GLY A 128 -4.04 -10.95 -29.69
C GLY A 128 -2.71 -11.71 -29.68
N HIS A 129 -2.18 -12.02 -28.48
CA HIS A 129 -0.89 -12.70 -28.28
C HIS A 129 0.25 -12.20 -29.19
N GLN A 130 0.41 -10.87 -29.27
CA GLN A 130 1.45 -10.22 -30.09
C GLN A 130 1.37 -10.51 -31.60
N CYS A 131 0.27 -11.10 -32.08
CA CYS A 131 0.05 -11.39 -33.49
C CYS A 131 -0.55 -10.17 -34.20
N TYR A 132 0.32 -9.33 -34.77
CA TYR A 132 -0.06 -8.30 -35.73
C TYR A 132 0.05 -8.85 -37.15
N GLY A 133 -1.07 -8.86 -37.87
CA GLY A 133 -1.17 -9.43 -39.20
C GLY A 133 -1.53 -10.92 -39.21
N VAL A 134 -2.26 -11.31 -40.26
CA VAL A 134 -2.86 -12.65 -40.41
C VAL A 134 -1.84 -13.79 -40.39
N GLN A 135 -0.65 -13.58 -40.96
CA GLN A 135 0.37 -14.64 -41.06
C GLN A 135 0.88 -15.05 -39.68
N ALA A 136 1.20 -14.07 -38.83
CA ALA A 136 1.61 -14.31 -37.45
C ALA A 136 0.51 -15.02 -36.66
N ALA A 137 -0.75 -14.55 -36.80
CA ALA A 137 -1.90 -15.14 -36.11
C ALA A 137 -2.16 -16.59 -36.56
N SER A 138 -2.11 -16.86 -37.87
CA SER A 138 -2.34 -18.19 -38.43
C SER A 138 -1.31 -19.20 -37.92
N ARG A 139 -0.03 -18.81 -37.88
CA ARG A 139 1.02 -19.66 -37.33
C ARG A 139 0.87 -19.87 -35.83
N TYR A 140 0.63 -18.80 -35.06
CA TYR A 140 0.45 -18.93 -33.62
C TYR A 140 -0.75 -19.82 -33.26
N TYR A 141 -1.93 -19.54 -33.80
CA TYR A 141 -3.14 -20.25 -33.40
C TYR A 141 -3.27 -21.64 -34.05
N PHE A 142 -2.73 -21.87 -35.25
CA PHE A 142 -2.98 -23.11 -36.00
C PHE A 142 -1.72 -23.82 -36.53
N GLY A 143 -0.53 -23.23 -36.39
CA GLY A 143 0.71 -23.78 -36.95
C GLY A 143 0.71 -23.86 -38.48
N LYS A 144 -0.07 -23.00 -39.15
CA LYS A 144 -0.29 -22.99 -40.60
C LYS A 144 0.04 -21.63 -41.19
N ASP A 145 0.47 -21.59 -42.46
CA ASP A 145 0.53 -20.34 -43.21
C ASP A 145 -0.88 -19.80 -43.47
N ALA A 146 -1.06 -18.47 -43.53
CA ALA A 146 -2.36 -17.82 -43.71
C ALA A 146 -3.09 -18.27 -44.99
N SER A 147 -2.33 -18.73 -46.00
CA SER A 147 -2.82 -19.30 -47.25
C SER A 147 -3.54 -20.65 -47.08
N GLN A 148 -3.29 -21.36 -45.97
CA GLN A 148 -3.76 -22.72 -45.69
C GLN A 148 -4.89 -22.79 -44.67
N LEU A 149 -5.42 -21.64 -44.23
CA LEU A 149 -6.51 -21.59 -43.25
C LEU A 149 -7.78 -22.27 -43.77
N ASP A 150 -8.27 -23.23 -42.98
CA ASP A 150 -9.58 -23.85 -43.17
C ASP A 150 -10.71 -22.88 -42.79
N VAL A 151 -11.95 -23.19 -43.20
CA VAL A 151 -13.11 -22.30 -43.01
C VAL A 151 -13.36 -21.97 -41.53
N HIS A 152 -13.30 -22.98 -40.64
CA HIS A 152 -13.54 -22.77 -39.22
C HIS A 152 -12.38 -22.00 -38.54
N GLU A 153 -11.13 -22.19 -38.98
CA GLU A 153 -9.95 -21.47 -38.48
C GLU A 153 -9.98 -19.99 -38.90
N ALA A 154 -10.35 -19.74 -40.16
CA ALA A 154 -10.61 -18.40 -40.66
C ALA A 154 -11.70 -17.69 -39.87
N ALA A 155 -12.81 -18.39 -39.54
CA ALA A 155 -13.88 -17.85 -38.72
C ALA A 155 -13.42 -17.49 -37.30
N VAL A 156 -12.51 -18.28 -36.71
CA VAL A 156 -11.87 -17.94 -35.42
C VAL A 156 -11.05 -16.65 -35.54
N LEU A 157 -10.15 -16.52 -36.53
CA LEU A 157 -9.33 -15.31 -36.68
C LEU A 157 -10.16 -14.04 -36.91
N VAL A 158 -11.24 -14.12 -37.69
CA VAL A 158 -12.19 -13.00 -37.86
C VAL A 158 -12.87 -12.65 -36.54
N GLY A 159 -13.26 -13.66 -35.76
CA GLY A 159 -13.82 -13.48 -34.42
C GLY A 159 -12.85 -12.73 -33.50
N ILE A 160 -11.60 -13.17 -33.45
CA ILE A 160 -10.54 -12.56 -32.64
C ILE A 160 -10.28 -11.11 -33.08
N SER A 161 -10.09 -10.86 -34.38
CA SER A 161 -9.84 -9.53 -34.93
C SER A 161 -10.91 -8.49 -34.56
N ASN A 162 -12.15 -8.93 -34.29
CA ASN A 162 -13.24 -8.06 -33.88
C ASN A 162 -13.08 -7.54 -32.44
N SER A 163 -12.59 -8.39 -31.53
CA SER A 163 -12.28 -8.06 -30.15
C SER A 163 -11.25 -9.06 -29.59
N PRO A 164 -9.95 -8.79 -29.76
CA PRO A 164 -8.90 -9.78 -29.52
C PRO A 164 -8.91 -10.36 -28.11
N SER A 165 -9.13 -9.51 -27.10
CA SER A 165 -9.19 -9.96 -25.71
C SER A 165 -10.47 -10.74 -25.39
N ALA A 166 -11.62 -10.37 -25.94
CA ALA A 166 -12.90 -11.00 -25.59
C ALA A 166 -13.09 -12.37 -26.26
N TYR A 167 -12.51 -12.55 -27.44
CA TYR A 167 -12.68 -13.75 -28.26
C TYR A 167 -11.40 -14.57 -28.41
N ASP A 168 -10.40 -14.32 -27.56
CA ASP A 168 -9.18 -15.11 -27.49
C ASP A 168 -9.53 -16.59 -27.21
N PRO A 169 -9.23 -17.52 -28.13
CA PRO A 169 -9.58 -18.93 -27.97
C PRO A 169 -8.77 -19.64 -26.88
N VAL A 170 -7.66 -19.04 -26.42
CA VAL A 170 -6.82 -19.57 -25.33
C VAL A 170 -7.41 -19.18 -23.97
N ARG A 171 -7.75 -17.91 -23.79
CA ARG A 171 -8.26 -17.36 -22.52
C ARG A 171 -9.77 -17.54 -22.35
N HIS A 172 -10.52 -17.45 -23.44
CA HIS A 172 -11.98 -17.46 -23.45
C HIS A 172 -12.53 -18.44 -24.50
N PRO A 173 -12.25 -19.75 -24.38
CA PRO A 173 -12.58 -20.74 -25.41
C PRO A 173 -14.08 -20.82 -25.73
N GLU A 174 -14.97 -20.68 -24.73
CA GLU A 174 -16.43 -20.70 -24.94
C GLU A 174 -16.91 -19.47 -25.72
N ALA A 175 -16.42 -18.28 -25.37
CA ALA A 175 -16.77 -17.04 -26.08
C ALA A 175 -16.21 -17.03 -27.51
N SER A 176 -14.99 -17.55 -27.69
CA SER A 176 -14.37 -17.69 -29.00
C SER A 176 -15.13 -18.69 -29.88
N LEU A 177 -15.54 -19.83 -29.31
CA LEU A 177 -16.34 -20.85 -30.01
C LEU A 177 -17.70 -20.30 -30.46
N ALA A 178 -18.40 -19.58 -29.58
CA ALA A 178 -19.66 -18.93 -29.92
C ALA A 178 -19.45 -17.92 -31.06
N LYS A 179 -18.41 -17.09 -30.95
CA LYS A 179 -18.10 -16.08 -31.96
C LYS A 179 -17.71 -16.69 -33.32
N ARG A 180 -16.94 -17.77 -33.33
CA ARG A 180 -16.62 -18.54 -34.54
C ARG A 180 -17.90 -19.00 -35.23
N ASN A 181 -18.84 -19.57 -34.46
CA ASN A 181 -20.10 -20.07 -35.01
C ASN A 181 -20.98 -18.92 -35.56
N ASP A 182 -20.97 -17.75 -34.93
CA ASP A 182 -21.62 -16.55 -35.47
C ASP A 182 -21.04 -16.13 -36.83
N VAL A 183 -19.71 -16.18 -36.99
CA VAL A 183 -19.04 -15.88 -38.27
C VAL A 183 -19.40 -16.91 -39.34
N LEU A 184 -19.39 -18.20 -38.99
CA LEU A 184 -19.84 -19.28 -39.89
C LEU A 184 -21.30 -19.08 -40.34
N HIS A 185 -22.16 -18.63 -39.42
CA HIS A 185 -23.56 -18.33 -39.74
C HIS A 185 -23.66 -17.18 -40.75
N SER A 186 -22.91 -16.09 -40.55
CA SER A 186 -22.84 -15.00 -41.52
C SER A 186 -22.36 -15.48 -42.90
N MET A 187 -21.38 -16.39 -42.97
CA MET A 187 -20.88 -16.96 -44.22
C MET A 187 -21.95 -17.81 -44.94
N TYR A 188 -22.74 -18.58 -44.19
CA TYR A 188 -23.89 -19.31 -44.72
C TYR A 188 -24.96 -18.35 -45.28
N GLU A 189 -25.35 -17.30 -44.54
CA GLU A 189 -26.39 -16.36 -44.98
C GLU A 189 -26.08 -15.67 -46.32
N VAL A 190 -24.81 -15.40 -46.59
CA VAL A 190 -24.37 -14.76 -47.84
C VAL A 190 -24.02 -15.77 -48.94
N GLY A 191 -24.19 -17.07 -48.68
CA GLY A 191 -24.00 -18.15 -49.64
C GLY A 191 -22.55 -18.58 -49.86
N TYR A 192 -21.63 -18.29 -48.93
CA TYR A 192 -20.27 -18.82 -48.97
C TYR A 192 -20.14 -20.24 -48.43
N LEU A 193 -21.14 -20.71 -47.67
CA LEU A 193 -21.26 -22.08 -47.19
C LEU A 193 -22.61 -22.66 -47.59
N THR A 194 -22.62 -23.95 -47.91
CA THR A 194 -23.85 -24.74 -47.99
C THR A 194 -24.37 -25.05 -46.57
N GLU A 195 -25.63 -25.48 -46.48
CA GLU A 195 -26.23 -25.89 -45.20
C GLU A 195 -25.45 -27.06 -44.56
N GLU A 196 -25.05 -28.05 -45.37
CA GLU A 196 -24.24 -29.19 -44.93
C GLU A 196 -22.87 -28.76 -44.37
N GLU A 197 -22.17 -27.84 -45.05
CA GLU A 197 -20.88 -27.31 -44.58
C GLU A 197 -21.02 -26.48 -43.30
N TYR A 198 -22.07 -25.65 -43.20
CA TYR A 198 -22.34 -24.87 -41.99
C TYR A 198 -22.59 -25.78 -40.78
N GLU A 199 -23.44 -26.80 -40.92
CA GLU A 199 -23.70 -27.78 -39.85
C GLU A 199 -22.43 -28.56 -39.48
N GLN A 200 -21.62 -28.95 -40.47
CA GLN A 200 -20.35 -29.63 -40.23
C GLN A 200 -19.38 -28.76 -39.41
N TYR A 201 -19.08 -27.54 -39.88
CA TYR A 201 -18.06 -26.68 -39.24
C TYR A 201 -18.50 -26.15 -37.87
N THR A 202 -19.80 -25.97 -37.65
CA THR A 202 -20.30 -25.57 -36.32
C THR A 202 -20.22 -26.70 -35.30
N ALA A 203 -20.28 -27.96 -35.74
CA ALA A 203 -20.12 -29.14 -34.89
C ALA A 203 -18.65 -29.47 -34.57
N GLU A 204 -17.69 -28.95 -35.34
CA GLU A 204 -16.26 -29.17 -35.08
C GLU A 204 -15.80 -28.46 -33.79
N PRO A 205 -15.04 -29.14 -32.91
CA PRO A 205 -14.51 -28.52 -31.69
C PRO A 205 -13.44 -27.46 -32.01
N LEU A 206 -13.18 -26.56 -31.06
CA LEU A 206 -12.10 -25.57 -31.19
C LEU A 206 -10.74 -26.26 -31.02
N SER A 207 -9.84 -26.08 -31.99
CA SER A 207 -8.47 -26.64 -31.97
C SER A 207 -7.46 -25.50 -32.15
N ILE A 208 -6.58 -25.30 -31.16
CA ILE A 208 -5.56 -24.25 -31.15
C ILE A 208 -4.20 -24.86 -30.81
N VAL A 209 -3.16 -24.52 -31.58
CA VAL A 209 -1.79 -25.02 -31.44
C VAL A 209 -0.97 -24.21 -30.43
N GLN A 210 -1.03 -22.87 -30.49
CA GLN A 210 -0.20 -21.95 -29.70
C GLN A 210 1.30 -22.07 -30.01
N GLU A 211 1.67 -22.08 -31.30
CA GLU A 211 3.07 -22.17 -31.71
C GLU A 211 3.80 -20.84 -31.42
N THR A 212 4.80 -20.87 -30.54
CA THR A 212 5.65 -19.72 -30.19
C THR A 212 7.04 -19.89 -30.83
N GLN A 213 7.61 -18.81 -31.40
CA GLN A 213 8.99 -18.79 -31.95
C GLN A 213 9.94 -17.94 -31.08
N GLU A 214 11.25 -18.10 -31.32
CA GLU A 214 12.40 -17.69 -30.48
C GLU A 214 12.29 -16.30 -29.81
N GLY A 215 12.18 -16.33 -28.49
CA GLY A 215 12.41 -15.26 -27.52
C GLY A 215 12.81 -15.91 -26.19
N THR A 216 13.43 -15.17 -25.26
CA THR A 216 13.67 -15.73 -23.92
C THR A 216 12.40 -15.63 -23.09
N ASP A 217 12.00 -16.70 -22.41
CA ASP A 217 10.98 -16.63 -21.36
C ASP A 217 11.32 -15.51 -20.35
N GLU A 218 10.32 -14.76 -19.91
CA GLU A 218 10.52 -13.70 -18.92
C GLU A 218 10.96 -14.28 -17.57
N SER A 219 12.23 -14.06 -17.25
CA SER A 219 12.79 -14.25 -15.92
C SER A 219 12.27 -13.21 -14.92
N TYR A 220 12.55 -13.41 -13.62
CA TYR A 220 12.26 -12.40 -12.59
C TYR A 220 12.95 -11.07 -12.87
N GLN A 221 14.17 -11.09 -13.40
CA GLN A 221 14.95 -9.91 -13.73
C GLN A 221 14.36 -9.14 -14.91
N THR A 222 14.05 -9.84 -15.99
CA THR A 222 13.54 -9.23 -17.23
C THR A 222 12.13 -8.67 -17.03
N SER A 223 11.25 -9.41 -16.35
CA SER A 223 9.92 -8.90 -15.98
C SER A 223 9.99 -7.65 -15.10
N TYR A 224 10.91 -7.60 -14.13
CA TYR A 224 11.10 -6.41 -13.30
C TYR A 224 11.73 -5.24 -14.08
N ALA A 225 12.70 -5.52 -14.96
CA ALA A 225 13.31 -4.50 -15.82
C ALA A 225 12.28 -3.86 -16.76
N ILE A 226 11.38 -4.64 -17.35
CA ILE A 226 10.27 -4.13 -18.18
C ILE A 226 9.35 -3.24 -17.34
N HIS A 227 8.94 -3.71 -16.15
CA HIS A 227 8.12 -2.93 -15.22
C HIS A 227 8.77 -1.58 -14.88
N CYS A 228 10.05 -1.59 -14.49
CA CYS A 228 10.77 -0.37 -14.13
C CYS A 228 11.03 0.55 -15.33
N ALA A 229 11.26 -0.02 -16.52
CA ALA A 229 11.39 0.76 -17.75
C ALA A 229 10.07 1.45 -18.10
N ALA A 230 8.94 0.75 -17.98
CA ALA A 230 7.62 1.35 -18.19
C ALA A 230 7.37 2.53 -17.23
N LEU A 231 7.63 2.35 -15.93
CA LEU A 231 7.53 3.44 -14.95
C LEU A 231 8.48 4.61 -15.26
N THR A 232 9.70 4.31 -15.72
CA THR A 232 10.67 5.34 -16.12
C THR A 232 10.18 6.14 -17.33
N LEU A 233 9.61 5.47 -18.34
CA LEU A 233 9.04 6.12 -19.51
C LEU A 233 7.78 6.93 -19.15
N MET A 234 6.92 6.44 -18.27
CA MET A 234 5.79 7.21 -17.74
C MET A 234 6.27 8.49 -17.05
N LYS A 235 7.32 8.40 -16.24
CA LYS A 235 7.92 9.57 -15.57
C LYS A 235 8.46 10.59 -16.58
N LEU A 236 9.12 10.12 -17.64
CA LEU A 236 9.64 10.99 -18.72
C LEU A 236 8.51 11.68 -19.50
N ASP A 237 7.36 11.03 -19.64
CA ASP A 237 6.14 11.60 -20.20
C ASP A 237 5.42 12.59 -19.25
N GLY A 238 5.93 12.78 -18.03
CA GLY A 238 5.35 13.68 -17.04
C GLY A 238 4.19 13.08 -16.24
N PHE A 239 4.07 11.75 -16.17
CA PHE A 239 3.07 11.09 -15.32
C PHE A 239 3.31 11.42 -13.84
N GLU A 240 2.27 11.92 -13.17
CA GLU A 240 2.30 12.24 -11.74
C GLU A 240 1.91 11.00 -10.92
N PHE A 241 2.90 10.36 -10.30
CA PHE A 241 2.67 9.22 -9.42
C PHE A 241 2.07 9.67 -8.08
N GLN A 242 1.09 8.91 -7.62
CA GLN A 242 0.40 9.12 -6.35
C GLN A 242 0.41 7.83 -5.55
N TYR A 243 0.60 7.96 -4.24
CA TYR A 243 0.81 6.83 -3.33
C TYR A 243 -0.13 6.85 -2.12
N ILE A 244 -0.74 8.00 -1.84
CA ILE A 244 -1.73 8.20 -0.77
C ILE A 244 -2.98 8.77 -1.43
N PHE A 245 -4.13 8.27 -1.00
CA PHE A 245 -5.42 8.53 -1.64
C PHE A 245 -6.41 8.99 -0.60
N LYS A 246 -7.10 10.08 -0.86
CA LYS A 246 -8.05 10.65 0.10
C LYS A 246 -9.25 9.74 0.32
N ASP A 247 -9.80 9.24 -0.78
CA ASP A 247 -11.02 8.44 -0.82
C ASP A 247 -11.02 7.52 -2.03
N LYS A 248 -12.13 6.82 -2.23
CA LYS A 248 -12.28 5.85 -3.31
C LYS A 248 -12.23 6.49 -4.69
N ASP A 249 -12.85 7.65 -4.87
CA ASP A 249 -12.96 8.29 -6.18
C ASP A 249 -11.58 8.78 -6.65
N ASP A 250 -10.78 9.33 -5.73
CA ASP A 250 -9.37 9.68 -5.95
C ASP A 250 -8.51 8.45 -6.33
N TYR A 251 -8.68 7.34 -5.59
CA TYR A 251 -8.00 6.07 -5.89
C TYR A 251 -8.38 5.51 -7.27
N ASP A 252 -9.68 5.40 -7.57
CA ASP A 252 -10.16 4.82 -8.83
C ASP A 252 -9.73 5.69 -10.03
N ALA A 253 -9.79 7.02 -9.91
CA ALA A 253 -9.34 7.95 -10.95
C ALA A 253 -7.82 7.90 -11.17
N TYR A 254 -7.01 7.69 -10.13
CA TYR A 254 -5.57 7.45 -10.29
C TYR A 254 -5.30 6.11 -10.97
N MET A 255 -5.96 5.04 -10.53
CA MET A 255 -5.74 3.69 -11.07
C MET A 255 -6.09 3.60 -12.55
N GLU A 256 -7.18 4.24 -13.00
CA GLU A 256 -7.56 4.29 -14.42
C GLU A 256 -6.44 4.93 -15.28
N ARG A 257 -5.94 6.10 -14.87
CA ARG A 257 -4.85 6.80 -15.57
C ARG A 257 -3.54 6.02 -15.52
N TYR A 258 -3.23 5.43 -14.35
CA TYR A 258 -2.02 4.63 -14.17
C TYR A 258 -2.03 3.41 -15.08
N ASP A 259 -3.13 2.65 -15.10
CA ASP A 259 -3.23 1.41 -15.88
C ASP A 259 -3.17 1.71 -17.39
N GLU A 260 -3.84 2.76 -17.86
CA GLU A 260 -3.76 3.18 -19.27
C GLU A 260 -2.31 3.52 -19.67
N ALA A 261 -1.64 4.38 -18.90
CA ALA A 261 -0.27 4.80 -19.19
C ALA A 261 0.73 3.64 -19.05
N TYR A 262 0.59 2.81 -18.01
CA TYR A 262 1.47 1.67 -17.76
C TYR A 262 1.37 0.61 -18.85
N ASN A 263 0.14 0.28 -19.28
CA ASN A 263 -0.09 -0.68 -20.35
C ASN A 263 0.46 -0.15 -21.68
N ALA A 264 0.21 1.13 -22.01
CA ALA A 264 0.78 1.74 -23.21
C ALA A 264 2.31 1.67 -23.25
N LYS A 265 3.00 1.93 -22.13
CA LYS A 265 4.48 1.82 -22.08
C LYS A 265 4.97 0.39 -22.12
N THR A 266 4.30 -0.52 -21.42
CA THR A 266 4.66 -1.95 -21.45
C THR A 266 4.48 -2.53 -22.85
N ASP A 267 3.38 -2.21 -23.53
CA ASP A 267 3.11 -2.62 -24.90
C ASP A 267 4.15 -2.04 -25.87
N SER A 268 4.52 -0.77 -25.70
CA SER A 268 5.59 -0.15 -26.49
C SER A 268 6.92 -0.88 -26.33
N ILE A 269 7.34 -1.17 -25.09
CA ILE A 269 8.58 -1.91 -24.81
C ILE A 269 8.54 -3.31 -25.46
N ARG A 270 7.38 -3.96 -25.41
CA ARG A 270 7.19 -5.31 -25.98
C ARG A 270 7.09 -5.32 -27.50
N ALA A 271 6.67 -4.21 -28.11
CA ALA A 271 6.65 -4.03 -29.56
C ALA A 271 8.06 -3.85 -30.18
N GLY A 272 9.11 -3.78 -29.35
CA GLY A 272 10.50 -3.73 -29.80
C GLY A 272 11.11 -2.33 -29.83
N GLY A 273 12.37 -2.25 -30.24
CA GLY A 273 13.12 -1.02 -30.49
C GLY A 273 13.94 -0.52 -29.30
N TYR A 274 13.92 -1.23 -28.17
CA TYR A 274 14.57 -0.78 -26.93
C TYR A 274 15.82 -1.58 -26.57
N GLN A 275 16.83 -0.88 -26.05
CA GLN A 275 17.93 -1.46 -25.29
C GLN A 275 17.86 -0.93 -23.86
N ILE A 276 17.62 -1.83 -22.91
CA ILE A 276 17.41 -1.51 -21.49
C ILE A 276 18.63 -1.99 -20.70
N TYR A 277 19.39 -1.05 -20.14
CA TYR A 277 20.55 -1.35 -19.30
C TYR A 277 20.17 -1.25 -17.84
N THR A 278 20.49 -2.28 -17.07
CA THR A 278 20.09 -2.41 -15.68
C THR A 278 21.28 -2.44 -14.72
N SER A 279 21.00 -2.27 -13.44
CA SER A 279 21.94 -2.46 -12.33
C SER A 279 21.94 -3.89 -11.79
N LEU A 280 21.23 -4.81 -12.43
CA LEU A 280 21.08 -6.19 -11.96
C LEU A 280 22.44 -6.91 -12.04
N ASP A 281 22.79 -7.61 -10.97
CA ASP A 281 24.04 -8.35 -10.82
C ASP A 281 23.74 -9.85 -10.82
N GLU A 282 24.12 -10.55 -11.90
CA GLU A 282 23.92 -12.00 -12.06
C GLU A 282 24.51 -12.84 -10.92
N THR A 283 25.60 -12.39 -10.31
CA THR A 283 26.22 -13.11 -9.19
C THR A 283 25.36 -13.00 -7.94
N ILE A 284 24.93 -11.78 -7.59
CA ILE A 284 24.05 -11.55 -6.43
C ILE A 284 22.67 -12.19 -6.67
N GLN A 285 22.16 -12.10 -7.90
CA GLN A 285 20.92 -12.72 -8.33
C GLN A 285 20.94 -14.24 -8.09
N THR A 286 22.00 -14.90 -8.54
CA THR A 286 22.17 -16.35 -8.35
C THR A 286 22.25 -16.72 -6.87
N GLN A 287 23.04 -15.98 -6.09
CA GLN A 287 23.15 -16.20 -4.64
C GLN A 287 21.81 -16.03 -3.91
N LEU A 288 21.01 -15.03 -4.31
CA LEU A 288 19.67 -14.82 -3.78
C LEU A 288 18.72 -15.97 -4.12
N GLN A 289 18.71 -16.43 -5.38
CA GLN A 289 17.89 -17.56 -5.82
C GLN A 289 18.26 -18.84 -5.06
N GLU A 290 19.55 -19.18 -5.02
CA GLU A 290 20.06 -20.36 -4.31
C GLU A 290 19.71 -20.32 -2.82
N ALA A 291 19.81 -19.15 -2.18
CA ALA A 291 19.51 -19.02 -0.77
C ALA A 291 18.03 -19.25 -0.47
N ILE A 292 17.12 -18.76 -1.34
CA ILE A 292 15.67 -19.00 -1.24
C ILE A 292 15.38 -20.48 -1.44
N ASP A 293 15.91 -21.10 -2.50
CA ASP A 293 15.66 -22.50 -2.81
C ASP A 293 16.17 -23.44 -1.72
N LEU A 294 17.41 -23.23 -1.26
CA LEU A 294 17.99 -24.01 -0.18
C LEU A 294 17.29 -23.76 1.15
N GLY A 295 16.92 -22.51 1.43
CA GLY A 295 16.22 -22.12 2.66
C GLY A 295 14.84 -22.76 2.81
N LEU A 296 14.18 -23.06 1.69
CA LEU A 296 12.85 -23.66 1.65
C LEU A 296 12.85 -25.12 1.19
N SER A 297 14.03 -25.72 0.98
CA SER A 297 14.22 -27.08 0.46
C SER A 297 13.48 -28.18 1.22
N SER A 298 13.21 -28.00 2.52
CA SER A 298 12.43 -28.95 3.32
C SER A 298 10.94 -29.01 2.95
N TYR A 299 10.44 -28.03 2.20
CA TYR A 299 9.05 -27.96 1.75
C TYR A 299 8.96 -28.39 0.29
N THR A 300 8.47 -29.62 0.08
CA THR A 300 8.38 -30.26 -1.24
C THR A 300 6.96 -30.31 -1.80
N GLU A 301 5.96 -29.79 -1.08
CA GLU A 301 4.57 -29.69 -1.54
C GLU A 301 4.51 -28.86 -2.84
N LEU A 302 3.87 -29.43 -3.87
CA LEU A 302 3.62 -28.79 -5.15
C LEU A 302 2.12 -28.48 -5.29
N GLN A 303 1.81 -27.42 -6.00
CA GLN A 303 0.47 -27.07 -6.47
C GLN A 303 0.11 -27.94 -7.69
N GLU A 304 -1.16 -27.91 -8.13
CA GLU A 304 -1.63 -28.69 -9.28
C GLU A 304 -0.87 -28.37 -10.58
N ASN A 305 -0.38 -27.15 -10.72
CA ASN A 305 0.43 -26.69 -11.85
C ASN A 305 1.92 -27.05 -11.74
N GLY A 306 2.31 -27.88 -10.76
CA GLY A 306 3.69 -28.34 -10.56
C GLY A 306 4.61 -27.34 -9.84
N LYS A 307 4.15 -26.13 -9.53
CA LYS A 307 4.94 -25.13 -8.78
C LYS A 307 4.99 -25.46 -7.30
N TYR A 308 6.06 -25.06 -6.60
CA TYR A 308 6.10 -25.18 -5.14
C TYR A 308 4.93 -24.42 -4.49
N ALA A 309 4.29 -25.03 -3.50
CA ALA A 309 3.17 -24.42 -2.79
C ALA A 309 3.63 -23.32 -1.82
N LEU A 310 4.66 -23.61 -1.02
CA LEU A 310 5.34 -22.60 -0.21
C LEU A 310 6.37 -21.87 -1.05
N GLN A 311 6.23 -20.55 -1.13
CA GLN A 311 7.04 -19.66 -1.97
C GLN A 311 7.91 -18.74 -1.12
N GLY A 312 8.94 -18.19 -1.76
CA GLY A 312 9.80 -17.17 -1.18
C GLY A 312 10.17 -16.14 -2.23
N ALA A 313 10.29 -14.88 -1.83
CA ALA A 313 10.69 -13.79 -2.70
C ALA A 313 11.68 -12.89 -1.97
N GLY A 314 12.61 -12.28 -2.71
CA GLY A 314 13.66 -11.45 -2.15
C GLY A 314 14.09 -10.33 -3.08
N VAL A 315 14.56 -9.23 -2.49
CA VAL A 315 15.10 -8.06 -3.20
C VAL A 315 16.35 -7.58 -2.49
N VAL A 316 17.41 -7.26 -3.25
CA VAL A 316 18.65 -6.66 -2.74
C VAL A 316 18.84 -5.28 -3.35
N VAL A 317 19.12 -4.29 -2.51
CA VAL A 317 19.46 -2.91 -2.87
C VAL A 317 20.92 -2.65 -2.48
N ASP A 318 21.73 -2.09 -3.37
CA ASP A 318 23.05 -1.53 -3.01
C ASP A 318 22.84 -0.15 -2.40
N ASN A 319 23.07 -0.02 -1.10
CA ASN A 319 22.82 1.22 -0.36
C ASN A 319 23.72 2.37 -0.81
N ARG A 320 24.90 2.10 -1.39
CA ARG A 320 25.81 3.15 -1.87
C ARG A 320 25.29 3.80 -3.15
N THR A 321 24.61 3.05 -3.99
CA THR A 321 24.10 3.51 -5.28
C THR A 321 22.58 3.72 -5.29
N ASN A 322 21.88 3.14 -4.32
CA ASN A 322 20.42 3.04 -4.19
C ASN A 322 19.73 2.24 -5.31
N TYR A 323 20.49 1.52 -6.14
CA TYR A 323 19.92 0.67 -7.18
C TYR A 323 19.47 -0.68 -6.59
N VAL A 324 18.37 -1.22 -7.14
CA VAL A 324 18.02 -2.63 -6.97
C VAL A 324 18.98 -3.46 -7.82
N VAL A 325 19.73 -4.36 -7.18
CA VAL A 325 20.79 -5.16 -7.82
C VAL A 325 20.42 -6.63 -7.97
N ALA A 326 19.41 -7.12 -7.25
CA ALA A 326 18.86 -8.47 -7.46
C ALA A 326 17.39 -8.55 -7.05
N ILE A 327 16.62 -9.38 -7.74
CA ILE A 327 15.20 -9.60 -7.49
C ILE A 327 14.77 -11.03 -7.84
N VAL A 328 14.27 -11.77 -6.85
CA VAL A 328 13.76 -13.14 -7.02
C VAL A 328 12.30 -13.19 -6.59
N GLY A 329 11.44 -13.72 -7.46
CA GLY A 329 9.99 -13.72 -7.29
C GLY A 329 9.37 -15.03 -6.81
N GLY A 330 10.16 -16.08 -6.66
CA GLY A 330 9.67 -17.41 -6.32
C GLY A 330 10.78 -18.45 -6.25
N ARG A 331 10.40 -19.67 -5.87
CA ARG A 331 11.29 -20.83 -5.82
C ARG A 331 11.42 -21.51 -7.17
N GLY A 332 12.62 -22.04 -7.43
CA GLY A 332 12.97 -22.67 -8.69
C GLY A 332 12.96 -21.71 -9.88
N THR A 333 13.15 -22.28 -11.06
CA THR A 333 13.32 -21.55 -12.33
C THR A 333 12.06 -21.52 -13.20
N GLU A 334 11.07 -22.35 -12.89
CA GLU A 334 9.88 -22.57 -13.73
C GLU A 334 8.70 -21.63 -13.39
N ASP A 335 8.79 -20.87 -12.30
CA ASP A 335 7.74 -19.94 -11.90
C ASP A 335 8.02 -18.53 -12.43
N GLN A 336 7.25 -18.07 -13.41
CA GLN A 336 7.40 -16.73 -13.98
C GLN A 336 6.70 -15.64 -13.14
N TYR A 337 5.88 -16.00 -12.13
CA TYR A 337 5.16 -15.01 -11.34
C TYR A 337 6.08 -14.32 -10.34
N ASN A 338 6.43 -13.06 -10.63
CA ASN A 338 7.37 -12.31 -9.80
C ASN A 338 6.71 -11.67 -8.55
N ARG A 339 6.63 -12.43 -7.46
CA ARG A 339 6.02 -11.98 -6.20
C ARG A 339 6.72 -10.79 -5.56
N ALA A 340 7.99 -10.53 -5.90
CA ALA A 340 8.76 -9.46 -5.28
C ALA A 340 8.21 -8.05 -5.59
N TYR A 341 7.54 -7.88 -6.75
CA TYR A 341 6.89 -6.62 -7.13
C TYR A 341 5.42 -6.75 -7.59
N LEU A 342 4.96 -7.93 -8.02
CA LEU A 342 3.56 -8.12 -8.44
C LEU A 342 2.64 -8.39 -7.26
N SER A 343 3.15 -9.00 -6.18
CA SER A 343 2.35 -9.41 -5.03
C SER A 343 2.53 -8.46 -3.85
N ALA A 344 1.43 -7.94 -3.34
CA ALA A 344 1.37 -7.24 -2.07
C ALA A 344 1.00 -8.24 -0.96
N ARG A 345 1.71 -8.18 0.16
CA ARG A 345 1.50 -9.08 1.31
C ARG A 345 1.58 -8.28 2.61
N GLN A 346 0.83 -8.70 3.62
CA GLN A 346 0.88 -8.02 4.91
C GLN A 346 2.31 -8.07 5.48
N PRO A 347 2.97 -6.92 5.75
CA PRO A 347 4.35 -6.90 6.24
C PRO A 347 4.49 -7.45 7.67
N GLY A 348 3.39 -7.44 8.43
CA GLY A 348 3.45 -7.65 9.86
C GLY A 348 4.37 -6.62 10.53
N SER A 349 5.08 -7.03 11.58
CA SER A 349 5.93 -6.11 12.35
C SER A 349 7.17 -5.54 11.65
N THR A 350 7.48 -5.91 10.39
CA THR A 350 8.54 -5.21 9.64
C THR A 350 8.14 -3.81 9.22
N ILE A 351 6.86 -3.43 9.29
CA ILE A 351 6.47 -2.05 8.99
C ILE A 351 6.81 -1.07 10.11
N LYS A 352 6.89 -1.55 11.36
CA LYS A 352 7.01 -0.70 12.57
C LYS A 352 8.11 0.36 12.50
N PRO A 353 9.34 0.03 12.07
CA PRO A 353 10.39 1.04 11.97
C PRO A 353 10.07 2.15 10.96
N LEU A 354 9.29 1.83 9.91
CA LEU A 354 9.00 2.75 8.82
C LEU A 354 7.79 3.65 9.10
N ILE A 355 6.73 3.11 9.71
CA ILE A 355 5.46 3.82 9.88
C ILE A 355 5.25 4.37 11.30
N ASP A 356 5.78 3.71 12.35
CA ASP A 356 5.60 4.17 13.74
C ASP A 356 6.87 4.85 14.28
N TYR A 357 7.96 4.09 14.41
CA TYR A 357 9.12 4.52 15.20
C TYR A 357 9.97 5.56 14.47
N GLY A 358 10.17 5.41 13.15
CA GLY A 358 10.89 6.40 12.35
C GLY A 358 10.24 7.78 12.42
N PRO A 359 8.94 7.91 12.08
CA PRO A 359 8.23 9.19 12.19
C PRO A 359 8.18 9.73 13.63
N ALA A 360 8.02 8.87 14.64
CA ALA A 360 8.04 9.28 16.04
C ALA A 360 9.38 9.87 16.50
N PHE A 361 10.51 9.38 15.96
CA PHE A 361 11.82 9.96 16.27
C PHE A 361 11.98 11.33 15.60
N ASP A 362 11.35 11.54 14.45
CA ASP A 362 11.37 12.84 13.76
C ASP A 362 10.62 13.93 14.54
N THR A 363 9.56 13.58 15.30
CA THR A 363 8.90 14.54 16.21
C THR A 363 9.80 15.00 17.34
N GLY A 364 10.83 14.23 17.70
CA GLY A 364 11.70 14.50 18.84
C GLY A 364 11.09 14.15 20.21
N GLU A 365 9.81 13.79 20.26
CA GLU A 365 9.17 13.32 21.49
C GLU A 365 9.66 11.92 21.88
N TYR A 366 9.98 11.10 20.89
CA TYR A 366 10.48 9.74 21.07
C TYR A 366 12.00 9.65 20.86
N TYR A 367 12.65 8.87 21.72
CA TYR A 367 14.09 8.61 21.70
C TYR A 367 14.37 7.24 22.35
N PRO A 368 15.56 6.63 22.11
CA PRO A 368 15.83 5.23 22.45
C PRO A 368 15.53 4.80 23.89
N SER A 369 15.93 5.60 24.87
CA SER A 369 15.75 5.29 26.30
C SER A 369 14.40 5.74 26.88
N ARG A 370 13.56 6.45 26.11
CA ARG A 370 12.23 6.90 26.58
C ARG A 370 11.44 5.71 27.12
N MET A 371 10.83 5.89 28.29
CA MET A 371 9.99 4.85 28.89
C MET A 371 8.61 4.84 28.24
N VAL A 372 8.14 3.65 27.89
CA VAL A 372 6.81 3.38 27.34
C VAL A 372 6.19 2.21 28.09
N ASN A 373 4.86 2.23 28.25
CA ASN A 373 4.16 1.24 29.05
C ASN A 373 3.53 0.16 28.16
N ASP A 374 4.07 -1.05 28.23
CA ASP A 374 3.51 -2.24 27.62
C ASP A 374 2.47 -2.90 28.53
N HIS A 375 1.20 -2.79 28.16
CA HIS A 375 0.07 -3.40 28.86
C HIS A 375 -1.00 -3.88 27.88
N LYS A 376 -1.93 -4.69 28.40
CA LYS A 376 -3.05 -5.19 27.61
C LYS A 376 -4.10 -4.09 27.45
N TRP A 377 -4.50 -3.84 26.21
CA TRP A 377 -5.63 -2.98 25.87
C TRP A 377 -6.92 -3.80 25.79
N GLU A 378 -8.06 -3.21 26.19
CA GLU A 378 -9.38 -3.87 26.12
C GLU A 378 -9.82 -4.06 24.66
N ASP A 379 -9.76 -2.97 23.87
CA ASP A 379 -10.12 -2.94 22.45
C ASP A 379 -8.90 -2.75 21.51
N GLY A 380 -7.69 -2.85 22.05
CA GLY A 380 -6.44 -2.68 21.30
C GLY A 380 -5.73 -4.00 20.96
N PRO A 381 -4.58 -3.93 20.28
CA PRO A 381 -3.85 -5.12 19.87
C PRO A 381 -3.21 -5.84 21.07
N SER A 382 -3.09 -7.15 20.96
CA SER A 382 -2.33 -7.98 21.91
C SER A 382 -0.91 -8.23 21.41
N ASN A 383 0.04 -8.36 22.36
CA ASN A 383 1.37 -8.84 22.04
C ASN A 383 1.33 -10.29 21.54
N SER A 384 2.15 -10.60 20.53
CA SER A 384 2.18 -11.96 19.95
C SER A 384 2.58 -13.05 20.95
N SER A 385 3.33 -12.71 22.01
CA SER A 385 3.69 -13.65 23.09
C SER A 385 2.59 -13.82 24.14
N GLY A 386 1.56 -12.98 24.13
CA GLY A 386 0.58 -12.84 25.21
C GLY A 386 1.14 -12.29 26.53
N SER A 387 2.43 -11.92 26.57
CA SER A 387 3.10 -11.36 27.74
C SER A 387 3.17 -9.83 27.67
N TYR A 388 3.18 -9.19 28.83
CA TYR A 388 3.24 -7.74 28.99
C TYR A 388 4.36 -7.39 29.98
N TYR A 389 5.21 -6.43 29.62
CA TYR A 389 6.45 -6.12 30.31
C TYR A 389 6.38 -4.85 31.18
N GLY A 390 5.24 -4.14 31.19
CA GLY A 390 5.10 -2.89 31.93
C GLY A 390 5.99 -1.80 31.32
N ASN A 391 6.68 -1.03 32.17
CA ASN A 391 7.56 0.03 31.70
C ASN A 391 8.84 -0.55 31.08
N VAL A 392 9.00 -0.34 29.78
CA VAL A 392 10.20 -0.70 29.00
C VAL A 392 10.71 0.52 28.24
N THR A 393 11.95 0.49 27.77
CA THR A 393 12.43 1.56 26.87
C THR A 393 11.88 1.37 25.46
N VAL A 394 11.79 2.45 24.68
CA VAL A 394 11.46 2.40 23.24
C VAL A 394 12.38 1.44 22.50
N ARG A 395 13.68 1.45 22.81
CA ARG A 395 14.68 0.50 22.29
C ARG A 395 14.28 -0.95 22.55
N GLU A 396 13.95 -1.28 23.80
CA GLU A 396 13.54 -2.64 24.18
C GLU A 396 12.22 -3.03 23.51
N ALA A 397 11.25 -2.11 23.47
CA ALA A 397 9.95 -2.35 22.84
C ALA A 397 10.08 -2.71 21.37
N LEU A 398 10.90 -1.98 20.60
CA LEU A 398 11.12 -2.26 19.19
C LEU A 398 11.92 -3.56 18.97
N ASN A 399 12.95 -3.81 19.79
CA ASN A 399 13.74 -5.06 19.74
C ASN A 399 12.90 -6.30 20.02
N ARG A 400 11.96 -6.21 20.98
CA ARG A 400 10.98 -7.26 21.30
C ARG A 400 9.81 -7.29 20.33
N SER A 401 9.65 -6.25 19.51
CA SER A 401 8.56 -6.10 18.55
C SER A 401 7.17 -6.02 19.20
N LEU A 402 7.04 -5.33 20.34
CA LEU A 402 5.78 -5.22 21.09
C LEU A 402 4.69 -4.54 20.25
N ASN A 403 3.48 -5.11 20.21
CA ASN A 403 2.38 -4.63 19.37
C ASN A 403 1.64 -3.47 20.03
N THR A 404 1.43 -3.58 21.34
CA THR A 404 0.80 -2.56 22.18
C THR A 404 1.53 -1.22 22.11
N VAL A 405 2.86 -1.24 22.11
CA VAL A 405 3.70 -0.04 22.04
C VAL A 405 3.71 0.54 20.62
N ALA A 406 3.83 -0.30 19.59
CA ALA A 406 3.78 0.18 18.20
C ALA A 406 2.46 0.89 17.88
N TRP A 407 1.36 0.35 18.38
CA TRP A 407 0.03 0.94 18.26
C TRP A 407 -0.07 2.30 18.98
N GLN A 408 0.38 2.38 20.23
CA GLN A 408 0.48 3.66 20.97
C GLN A 408 1.30 4.69 20.18
N VAL A 409 2.48 4.31 19.69
CA VAL A 409 3.38 5.21 18.96
C VAL A 409 2.70 5.75 17.70
N LEU A 410 2.04 4.90 16.91
CA LEU A 410 1.36 5.35 15.69
C LEU A 410 0.15 6.24 15.97
N GLU A 411 -0.62 5.94 17.03
CA GLU A 411 -1.73 6.81 17.43
C GLU A 411 -1.24 8.17 17.91
N ASP A 412 -0.17 8.20 18.72
CA ASP A 412 0.41 9.43 19.26
C ASP A 412 0.90 10.37 18.16
N ILE A 413 1.56 9.85 17.11
CA ILE A 413 2.04 10.67 15.97
C ILE A 413 0.95 10.97 14.93
N GLY A 414 -0.18 10.28 15.00
CA GLY A 414 -1.22 10.28 13.97
C GLY A 414 -0.99 9.27 12.84
N ILE A 415 -2.02 8.49 12.53
CA ILE A 415 -1.97 7.40 11.54
C ILE A 415 -1.61 7.92 10.13
N ASP A 416 -2.22 9.04 9.72
CA ASP A 416 -1.97 9.64 8.41
C ASP A 416 -0.55 10.20 8.31
N THR A 417 0.04 10.66 9.41
CA THR A 417 1.46 11.04 9.48
C THR A 417 2.31 9.84 9.09
N GLY A 418 2.10 8.68 9.73
CA GLY A 418 2.82 7.45 9.39
C GLY A 418 2.64 7.04 7.92
N LEU A 419 1.41 7.07 7.40
CA LEU A 419 1.12 6.76 5.99
C LEU A 419 1.87 7.70 5.03
N ASN A 420 1.95 9.00 5.34
CA ASN A 420 2.67 9.97 4.52
C ASN A 420 4.17 9.65 4.38
N TYR A 421 4.81 9.06 5.39
CA TYR A 421 6.20 8.60 5.27
C TYR A 421 6.33 7.44 4.27
N LEU A 422 5.37 6.51 4.24
CA LEU A 422 5.34 5.45 3.24
C LEU A 422 5.06 5.99 1.83
N GLY A 423 4.18 6.98 1.71
CA GLY A 423 3.94 7.70 0.47
C GLY A 423 5.18 8.45 -0.03
N ALA A 424 5.94 9.06 0.89
CA ALA A 424 7.21 9.71 0.58
C ALA A 424 8.32 8.74 0.14
N MET A 425 8.17 7.45 0.44
CA MET A 425 9.01 6.34 -0.04
C MET A 425 8.37 5.57 -1.21
N GLU A 426 7.30 6.10 -1.80
CA GLU A 426 6.67 5.58 -3.03
C GLU A 426 6.10 4.15 -2.90
N PHE A 427 5.54 3.79 -1.73
CA PHE A 427 4.86 2.50 -1.54
C PHE A 427 3.60 2.42 -2.43
N GLN A 428 3.57 1.51 -3.41
CA GLN A 428 2.55 1.52 -4.49
C GLN A 428 1.20 0.86 -4.17
N ARG A 429 1.07 0.18 -3.03
CA ARG A 429 -0.11 -0.69 -2.76
C ARG A 429 -0.98 -0.22 -1.59
N ILE A 430 -0.72 0.98 -1.06
CA ILE A 430 -1.55 1.61 -0.03
C ILE A 430 -2.93 1.91 -0.62
N SER A 431 -3.99 1.58 0.12
CA SER A 431 -5.37 1.84 -0.27
C SER A 431 -5.94 3.03 0.50
N TYR A 432 -6.90 3.74 -0.06
CA TYR A 432 -7.70 4.73 0.68
C TYR A 432 -8.40 4.13 1.91
N VAL A 433 -8.66 2.82 1.93
CA VAL A 433 -9.25 2.10 3.07
C VAL A 433 -8.30 2.04 4.26
N ASP A 434 -7.00 2.22 4.04
CA ASP A 434 -5.99 2.20 5.09
C ASP A 434 -5.95 3.52 5.90
N ASN A 435 -6.58 4.60 5.40
CA ASN A 435 -6.60 5.91 6.08
C ASN A 435 -7.24 5.82 7.46
N GLY A 436 -6.60 6.41 8.47
CA GLY A 436 -7.11 6.39 9.85
C GLY A 436 -7.20 4.99 10.50
N VAL A 437 -6.58 3.95 9.94
CA VAL A 437 -6.63 2.58 10.50
C VAL A 437 -5.43 2.30 11.41
N ALA A 438 -5.66 2.21 12.72
CA ALA A 438 -4.57 2.01 13.69
C ALA A 438 -3.88 0.64 13.59
N SER A 439 -4.54 -0.36 12.98
CA SER A 439 -3.96 -1.70 12.77
C SER A 439 -2.75 -1.71 11.82
N LEU A 440 -2.54 -0.63 11.07
CA LEU A 440 -1.36 -0.42 10.24
C LEU A 440 -0.05 -0.48 11.06
N SER A 441 -0.08 -0.05 12.33
CA SER A 441 1.06 -0.11 13.27
C SER A 441 1.65 -1.51 13.47
N ILE A 442 0.87 -2.54 13.13
CA ILE A 442 1.29 -3.94 13.25
C ILE A 442 1.24 -4.67 11.91
N GLY A 443 1.06 -3.95 10.80
CA GLY A 443 1.07 -4.48 9.44
C GLY A 443 -0.29 -4.90 8.89
N GLY A 444 -1.39 -4.40 9.48
CA GLY A 444 -2.78 -4.66 9.06
C GLY A 444 -3.23 -3.84 7.86
N PHE A 445 -2.52 -3.93 6.73
CA PHE A 445 -2.88 -3.25 5.48
C PHE A 445 -3.97 -4.01 4.70
N THR A 446 -4.79 -3.28 3.97
CA THR A 446 -5.84 -3.79 3.08
C THR A 446 -5.23 -4.68 1.97
N ASN A 447 -4.26 -4.14 1.24
CA ASN A 447 -3.55 -4.89 0.18
C ASN A 447 -2.24 -5.51 0.66
N GLY A 448 -1.56 -4.87 1.62
CA GLY A 448 -0.19 -5.21 2.00
C GLY A 448 0.86 -4.38 1.28
N THR A 449 2.12 -4.76 1.46
CA THR A 449 3.31 -4.11 0.89
C THR A 449 4.05 -5.08 -0.02
N ARG A 450 4.76 -4.55 -1.02
CA ARG A 450 5.60 -5.38 -1.90
C ARG A 450 6.98 -5.59 -1.29
N VAL A 451 7.66 -6.66 -1.69
CA VAL A 451 9.03 -6.95 -1.20
C VAL A 451 10.01 -5.85 -1.61
N VAL A 452 9.87 -5.34 -2.83
CA VAL A 452 10.68 -4.22 -3.33
C VAL A 452 10.46 -2.93 -2.54
N ASP A 453 9.21 -2.62 -2.16
CA ASP A 453 8.90 -1.41 -1.37
C ASP A 453 9.56 -1.50 0.01
N MET A 454 9.48 -2.68 0.65
CA MET A 454 10.12 -2.93 1.93
C MET A 454 11.65 -2.86 1.83
N ALA A 455 12.26 -3.39 0.77
CA ALA A 455 13.70 -3.28 0.57
C ALA A 455 14.15 -1.82 0.40
N LYS A 456 13.41 -1.04 -0.40
CA LYS A 456 13.69 0.40 -0.58
C LYS A 456 13.45 1.20 0.70
N GLY A 457 12.38 0.93 1.45
CA GLY A 457 12.10 1.59 2.72
C GLY A 457 13.19 1.35 3.77
N TYR A 458 13.73 0.14 3.85
CA TYR A 458 14.86 -0.15 4.74
C TYR A 458 16.19 0.42 4.23
N SER A 459 16.35 0.56 2.91
CA SER A 459 17.50 1.25 2.31
C SER A 459 17.51 2.74 2.68
N THR A 460 16.33 3.38 2.79
CA THR A 460 16.18 4.74 3.34
C THR A 460 16.79 4.84 4.73
N LEU A 461 16.48 3.90 5.64
CA LEU A 461 17.05 3.88 6.99
C LEU A 461 18.57 3.67 6.96
N ALA A 462 19.03 2.73 6.12
CA ALA A 462 20.46 2.45 5.94
C ALA A 462 21.25 3.67 5.44
N ASN A 463 20.57 4.57 4.71
CA ASN A 463 21.13 5.77 4.10
C ASN A 463 20.72 7.05 4.84
N TYR A 464 20.73 7.00 6.17
CA TYR A 464 20.52 8.17 7.03
C TYR A 464 19.20 8.91 6.75
N GLY A 465 18.16 8.16 6.39
CA GLY A 465 16.83 8.69 6.15
C GLY A 465 16.58 9.21 4.73
N VAL A 466 17.55 9.08 3.81
CA VAL A 466 17.41 9.53 2.42
C VAL A 466 16.79 8.43 1.55
N TYR A 467 15.58 8.69 1.06
CA TYR A 467 14.96 7.86 0.03
C TYR A 467 15.47 8.28 -1.35
N ASN A 468 15.68 7.31 -2.23
CA ASN A 468 16.10 7.52 -3.60
C ASN A 468 15.19 6.71 -4.53
N ASP A 469 14.68 7.34 -5.59
CA ASP A 469 13.72 6.74 -6.52
C ASP A 469 14.34 5.74 -7.52
N ARG A 470 15.67 5.56 -7.52
CA ARG A 470 16.35 4.57 -8.37
C ARG A 470 15.72 3.18 -8.27
N THR A 471 15.47 2.60 -9.44
CA THR A 471 14.92 1.25 -9.61
C THR A 471 16.06 0.29 -9.95
N CYS A 472 15.91 -0.59 -10.95
CA CYS A 472 17.04 -1.25 -11.61
C CYS A 472 17.50 -0.54 -12.89
N ILE A 473 16.80 0.50 -13.36
CA ILE A 473 17.10 1.12 -14.66
C ILE A 473 18.28 2.09 -14.56
N VAL A 474 19.35 1.77 -15.29
CA VAL A 474 20.52 2.66 -15.45
C VAL A 474 20.34 3.50 -16.71
N LYS A 475 19.86 2.90 -17.81
CA LYS A 475 19.72 3.58 -19.09
C LYS A 475 18.70 2.89 -19.99
N ILE A 476 17.94 3.67 -20.76
CA ILE A 476 17.03 3.20 -21.82
C ILE A 476 17.40 3.90 -23.13
N VAL A 477 17.69 3.10 -24.16
CA VAL A 477 17.92 3.60 -25.53
C VAL A 477 16.81 3.08 -26.42
N HIS A 478 16.20 3.96 -27.21
CA HIS A 478 15.29 3.58 -28.29
C HIS A 478 15.98 3.77 -29.64
N GLU A 479 15.78 2.85 -30.57
CA GLU A 479 16.53 2.80 -31.84
C GLU A 479 16.36 4.04 -32.73
N HIS A 480 15.24 4.76 -32.60
CA HIS A 480 14.95 5.96 -33.37
C HIS A 480 15.14 7.26 -32.55
N GLU A 481 14.96 7.21 -31.24
CA GLU A 481 15.00 8.40 -30.37
C GLU A 481 16.32 8.56 -29.61
N GLY A 482 17.16 7.53 -29.61
CA GLY A 482 18.43 7.50 -28.89
C GLY A 482 18.25 7.29 -27.40
N ASP A 483 19.14 7.89 -26.60
CA ASP A 483 19.12 7.76 -25.13
C ASP A 483 17.98 8.58 -24.52
N LEU A 484 16.90 7.90 -24.14
CA LEU A 484 15.70 8.48 -23.54
C LEU A 484 15.97 8.95 -22.10
N THR A 485 16.97 8.35 -21.44
CA THR A 485 17.30 8.59 -20.04
C THR A 485 18.45 9.57 -19.83
N ARG A 486 18.99 10.17 -20.89
CA ARG A 486 20.21 11.01 -20.82
C ARG A 486 20.14 12.13 -19.78
N ASP A 487 18.95 12.72 -19.64
CA ASP A 487 18.67 13.88 -18.78
C ASP A 487 17.92 13.49 -17.50
N LEU A 488 17.64 12.18 -17.32
CA LEU A 488 16.94 11.68 -16.14
C LEU A 488 17.88 11.74 -14.93
N LYS A 489 17.49 12.55 -13.94
CA LYS A 489 18.17 12.60 -12.64
C LYS A 489 17.38 11.81 -11.61
N ALA A 490 18.11 11.09 -10.77
CA ALA A 490 17.51 10.45 -9.59
C ALA A 490 16.88 11.53 -8.70
N SER A 491 15.66 11.26 -8.25
CA SER A 491 15.01 12.05 -7.21
C SER A 491 15.44 11.51 -5.86
N THR A 492 15.84 12.40 -4.96
CA THR A 492 16.17 12.05 -3.57
C THR A 492 15.34 12.90 -2.64
N ARG A 493 14.92 12.31 -1.52
CA ARG A 493 14.12 12.98 -0.49
C ARG A 493 14.62 12.55 0.88
N GLN A 494 14.90 13.51 1.75
CA GLN A 494 15.08 13.24 3.17
C GLN A 494 13.70 12.86 3.74
N VAL A 495 13.47 11.58 3.98
CA VAL A 495 12.20 11.07 4.51
C VAL A 495 12.23 11.05 6.03
N TYR A 496 13.31 10.50 6.61
CA TYR A 496 13.57 10.58 8.05
C TYR A 496 14.72 11.56 8.29
N LEU A 497 14.79 12.23 9.42
CA LEU A 497 15.99 13.00 9.77
C LEU A 497 17.21 12.08 9.99
N GLU A 498 18.40 12.60 9.69
CA GLU A 498 19.66 11.84 9.79
C GLU A 498 19.90 11.26 11.20
N ASP A 499 19.59 12.05 12.24
CA ASP A 499 19.74 11.61 13.63
C ASP A 499 18.71 10.53 14.01
N SER A 500 17.45 10.70 13.60
CA SER A 500 16.38 9.71 13.78
C SER A 500 16.74 8.37 13.10
N ALA A 501 17.15 8.42 11.83
CA ALA A 501 17.54 7.22 11.08
C ALA A 501 18.76 6.53 11.71
N PHE A 502 19.75 7.28 12.20
CA PHE A 502 20.90 6.73 12.90
C PHE A 502 20.50 6.04 14.22
N MET A 503 19.72 6.72 15.08
CA MET A 503 19.27 6.14 16.35
C MET A 503 18.38 4.92 16.14
N LEU A 504 17.49 4.96 15.13
CA LEU A 504 16.66 3.82 14.77
C LEU A 504 17.49 2.65 14.23
N THR A 505 18.52 2.93 13.43
CA THR A 505 19.48 1.91 12.96
C THR A 505 20.20 1.25 14.14
N ASP A 506 20.66 2.05 15.11
CA ASP A 506 21.30 1.54 16.32
C ASP A 506 20.37 0.66 17.16
N ILE A 507 19.10 1.06 17.33
CA ILE A 507 18.08 0.19 17.95
C ILE A 507 17.94 -1.10 17.16
N LEU A 508 17.82 -1.05 15.83
CA LEU A 508 17.61 -2.23 14.99
C LEU A 508 18.80 -3.19 14.94
N LYS A 509 20.03 -2.77 15.26
CA LYS A 509 21.14 -3.69 15.56
C LYS A 509 20.81 -4.59 16.76
N GLY A 510 20.14 -4.03 17.77
CA GLY A 510 19.64 -4.72 18.95
C GLY A 510 18.66 -5.86 18.64
N THR A 511 17.95 -5.84 17.51
CA THR A 511 17.12 -6.97 17.06
C THR A 511 17.94 -8.27 16.94
N MET A 512 19.22 -8.14 16.58
CA MET A 512 20.14 -9.24 16.31
C MET A 512 21.00 -9.59 17.52
N THR A 513 21.36 -8.58 18.32
CA THR A 513 22.37 -8.69 19.37
C THR A 513 21.78 -8.73 20.79
N SER A 514 20.61 -8.13 21.03
CA SER A 514 19.99 -8.10 22.36
C SER A 514 19.51 -9.49 22.79
N PRO A 515 19.57 -9.84 24.09
CA PRO A 515 19.11 -11.14 24.58
C PRO A 515 17.65 -11.47 24.26
N TYR A 516 16.82 -10.44 24.13
CA TYR A 516 15.39 -10.47 23.82
C TYR A 516 15.03 -10.06 22.39
N GLY A 517 16.04 -9.80 21.53
CA GLY A 517 15.83 -9.41 20.14
C GLY A 517 15.20 -10.52 19.31
N THR A 518 14.20 -10.18 18.49
CA THR A 518 13.46 -11.18 17.69
C THR A 518 14.29 -11.82 16.57
N GLY A 519 15.38 -11.18 16.14
CA GLY A 519 16.33 -11.67 15.14
C GLY A 519 17.59 -12.30 15.74
N ARG A 520 17.60 -12.62 17.04
CA ARG A 520 18.77 -13.20 17.72
C ARG A 520 19.32 -14.42 16.97
N GLY A 521 20.63 -14.42 16.74
CA GLY A 521 21.33 -15.48 16.02
C GLY A 521 21.40 -15.28 14.49
N LEU A 522 20.83 -14.18 13.98
CA LEU A 522 20.92 -13.82 12.57
C LEU A 522 22.04 -12.80 12.28
N ALA A 523 22.83 -12.39 13.28
CA ALA A 523 23.99 -11.52 13.06
C ALA A 523 24.92 -12.09 11.97
N LEU A 524 25.50 -11.23 11.15
CA LEU A 524 26.34 -11.64 10.05
C LEU A 524 27.69 -12.18 10.52
N ASP A 525 28.24 -13.11 9.76
CA ASP A 525 29.55 -13.68 10.02
C ASP A 525 30.64 -12.62 9.80
N GLY A 526 31.83 -12.85 10.37
CA GLY A 526 32.95 -11.90 10.25
C GLY A 526 32.78 -10.58 11.02
N GLY A 527 31.69 -10.42 11.79
CA GLY A 527 31.46 -9.25 12.63
C GLY A 527 30.96 -8.02 11.87
N MET A 528 30.43 -8.19 10.66
CA MET A 528 29.82 -7.12 9.87
C MET A 528 28.63 -6.50 10.64
N PRO A 529 28.65 -5.20 10.98
CA PRO A 529 27.52 -4.54 11.62
C PRO A 529 26.28 -4.61 10.74
N CYS A 530 25.18 -5.12 11.31
CA CYS A 530 23.92 -5.26 10.62
C CYS A 530 22.75 -4.87 11.51
N ALA A 531 21.73 -4.29 10.89
CA ALA A 531 20.46 -3.94 11.52
C ALA A 531 19.33 -4.65 10.79
N GLY A 532 18.22 -4.91 11.47
CA GLY A 532 17.08 -5.51 10.82
C GLY A 532 15.86 -5.71 11.70
N LYS A 533 14.80 -6.20 11.07
CA LYS A 533 13.51 -6.43 11.71
C LYS A 533 12.86 -7.69 11.18
N THR A 534 12.28 -8.45 12.09
CA THR A 534 11.40 -9.60 11.78
C THR A 534 9.95 -9.15 11.65
N GLY A 535 9.20 -9.80 10.76
CA GLY A 535 7.74 -9.68 10.64
C GLY A 535 7.08 -11.06 10.59
N THR A 536 5.92 -11.19 11.22
CA THR A 536 5.09 -12.40 11.19
C THR A 536 3.64 -11.94 11.26
N THR A 537 2.80 -12.41 10.35
CA THR A 537 1.37 -12.09 10.35
C THR A 537 0.56 -13.05 11.21
N ASN A 538 -0.70 -12.73 11.46
CA ASN A 538 -1.61 -13.59 12.23
C ASN A 538 -1.69 -15.00 11.65
N SER A 539 -1.67 -16.01 12.52
CA SER A 539 -1.58 -17.43 12.16
C SER A 539 -0.35 -17.80 11.31
N ASN A 540 0.69 -16.96 11.31
CA ASN A 540 1.95 -17.20 10.61
C ASN A 540 1.75 -17.40 9.10
N ARG A 541 0.84 -16.64 8.47
CA ARG A 541 0.54 -16.79 7.03
C ARG A 541 1.62 -16.20 6.13
N ASP A 542 2.32 -15.18 6.64
CA ASP A 542 3.44 -14.51 6.00
C ASP A 542 4.55 -14.32 7.01
N THR A 543 5.78 -14.53 6.56
CA THR A 543 6.97 -14.25 7.35
C THR A 543 7.92 -13.38 6.57
N TRP A 544 8.50 -12.40 7.28
CA TRP A 544 9.35 -11.38 6.70
C TRP A 544 10.64 -11.23 7.51
N PHE A 545 11.71 -10.92 6.78
CA PHE A 545 12.89 -10.32 7.35
C PHE A 545 13.38 -9.20 6.45
N CYS A 546 13.51 -8.01 7.02
CA CYS A 546 14.08 -6.84 6.34
C CYS A 546 15.32 -6.43 7.13
N GLY A 547 16.49 -6.51 6.50
CA GLY A 547 17.75 -6.22 7.18
C GLY A 547 18.79 -5.65 6.24
N TYR A 548 19.73 -4.92 6.81
CA TYR A 548 20.66 -4.08 6.07
C TYR A 548 21.99 -3.90 6.79
N THR A 549 22.97 -3.48 6.00
CA THR A 549 24.33 -3.06 6.37
C THR A 549 24.59 -1.72 5.70
N ARG A 550 25.78 -1.12 5.88
CA ARG A 550 26.15 0.06 5.08
C ARG A 550 26.29 -0.23 3.57
N TYR A 551 26.45 -1.49 3.16
CA TYR A 551 26.60 -1.87 1.75
C TYR A 551 25.29 -2.25 1.07
N TYR A 552 24.51 -3.13 1.69
CA TYR A 552 23.32 -3.72 1.07
C TYR A 552 22.14 -3.75 2.03
N THR A 553 20.95 -3.59 1.48
CA THR A 553 19.66 -3.87 2.12
C THR A 553 18.99 -5.03 1.42
N THR A 554 18.51 -6.01 2.19
CA THR A 554 17.80 -7.17 1.67
C THR A 554 16.47 -7.36 2.41
N ALA A 555 15.39 -7.49 1.66
CA ALA A 555 14.08 -7.90 2.18
C ALA A 555 13.74 -9.29 1.64
N VAL A 556 13.25 -10.16 2.53
CA VAL A 556 12.83 -11.53 2.19
C VAL A 556 11.42 -11.77 2.74
N TRP A 557 10.54 -12.27 1.88
CA TRP A 557 9.21 -12.78 2.23
C TRP A 557 9.13 -14.28 1.99
N VAL A 558 8.40 -14.98 2.85
CA VAL A 558 8.05 -16.41 2.68
C VAL A 558 6.57 -16.60 3.05
N GLY A 559 5.82 -17.28 2.18
CA GLY A 559 4.39 -17.54 2.36
C GLY A 559 3.76 -18.33 1.22
N TYR A 560 2.44 -18.52 1.29
CA TYR A 560 1.64 -19.19 0.25
C TYR A 560 0.88 -18.17 -0.60
N ASP A 561 0.69 -18.47 -1.88
CA ASP A 561 -0.07 -17.58 -2.78
C ASP A 561 -1.49 -17.32 -2.28
N ILE A 562 -2.17 -18.40 -1.91
CA ILE A 562 -3.41 -18.37 -1.14
C ILE A 562 -3.02 -18.46 0.34
N PRO A 563 -3.24 -17.42 1.15
CA PRO A 563 -2.74 -17.38 2.52
C PRO A 563 -3.18 -18.58 3.36
N ARG A 564 -2.20 -19.37 3.81
CA ARG A 564 -2.38 -20.57 4.64
C ARG A 564 -1.54 -20.43 5.90
N ALA A 565 -2.07 -20.89 7.03
CA ALA A 565 -1.33 -20.86 8.30
C ALA A 565 -0.07 -21.75 8.22
N MET A 566 1.04 -21.25 8.77
CA MET A 566 2.32 -21.98 8.87
C MET A 566 2.74 -22.16 10.34
N PRO A 567 2.16 -23.13 11.08
CA PRO A 567 2.46 -23.30 12.49
C PRO A 567 3.97 -23.48 12.74
N GLY A 568 4.52 -22.67 13.65
CA GLY A 568 5.95 -22.73 14.02
C GLY A 568 6.91 -22.01 13.06
N VAL A 569 6.42 -21.36 12.01
CA VAL A 569 7.22 -20.56 11.07
C VAL A 569 7.14 -19.09 11.48
N TYR A 570 8.25 -18.52 11.95
CA TYR A 570 8.35 -17.10 12.31
C TYR A 570 9.28 -16.35 11.36
N GLY A 571 9.26 -15.02 11.40
CA GLY A 571 10.13 -14.15 10.59
C GLY A 571 11.61 -14.52 10.65
N SER A 572 12.13 -14.90 11.81
CA SER A 572 13.53 -15.33 11.98
C SER A 572 13.79 -16.78 11.54
N THR A 573 12.75 -17.60 11.32
CA THR A 573 12.89 -19.03 11.05
C THR A 573 13.28 -19.29 9.60
N TYR A 574 12.58 -18.75 8.60
CA TYR A 574 12.91 -19.01 7.20
C TYR A 574 13.39 -17.75 6.51
N ALA A 575 12.57 -16.68 6.49
CA ALA A 575 12.95 -15.41 5.90
C ALA A 575 14.28 -14.87 6.48
N GLY A 576 14.45 -14.89 7.80
CA GLY A 576 15.69 -14.46 8.46
C GLY A 576 16.92 -15.31 8.14
N ARG A 577 16.78 -16.64 8.06
CA ARG A 577 17.90 -17.54 7.70
C ARG A 577 18.28 -17.41 6.22
N ILE A 578 17.30 -17.22 5.35
CA ILE A 578 17.54 -16.92 3.92
C ILE A 578 18.28 -15.58 3.81
N TRP A 579 17.79 -14.54 4.48
CA TRP A 579 18.45 -13.24 4.55
C TRP A 579 19.90 -13.36 5.01
N LYS A 580 20.16 -14.03 6.14
CA LYS A 580 21.52 -14.19 6.67
C LYS A 580 22.42 -14.87 5.64
N ARG A 581 21.96 -15.94 4.99
CA ARG A 581 22.74 -16.67 3.99
C ARG A 581 23.16 -15.77 2.82
N VAL A 582 22.22 -15.02 2.24
CA VAL A 582 22.50 -14.09 1.14
C VAL A 582 23.50 -13.03 1.59
N MET A 583 23.25 -12.42 2.76
CA MET A 583 24.08 -11.35 3.28
C MET A 583 25.51 -11.84 3.62
N ASP A 584 25.68 -13.01 4.25
CA ASP A 584 27.02 -13.58 4.49
C ASP A 584 27.78 -13.81 3.16
N GLN A 585 27.08 -14.24 2.10
CA GLN A 585 27.68 -14.46 0.78
C GLN A 585 28.09 -13.14 0.10
N ILE A 586 27.18 -12.18 -0.02
CA ILE A 586 27.45 -10.91 -0.73
C ILE A 586 28.42 -9.99 0.04
N HIS A 587 28.60 -10.23 1.35
CA HIS A 587 29.58 -9.51 2.19
C HIS A 587 30.94 -10.21 2.28
N THR A 588 31.14 -11.34 1.60
CA THR A 588 32.43 -12.05 1.62
C THR A 588 33.56 -11.16 1.13
N GLY A 589 34.55 -10.90 1.99
CA GLY A 589 35.72 -10.07 1.68
C GLY A 589 35.51 -8.56 1.82
N LEU A 590 34.33 -8.09 2.24
CA LEU A 590 34.08 -6.68 2.54
C LEU A 590 34.58 -6.31 3.95
N GLU A 591 35.01 -5.07 4.12
CA GLU A 591 35.37 -4.53 5.44
C GLU A 591 34.12 -4.34 6.31
N PRO A 592 34.17 -4.63 7.62
CA PRO A 592 33.03 -4.48 8.52
C PRO A 592 32.76 -3.00 8.86
N TRP A 593 32.16 -2.27 7.93
CA TRP A 593 31.77 -0.87 8.14
C TRP A 593 30.54 -0.76 9.04
N ASP A 594 30.63 0.12 10.04
CA ASP A 594 29.49 0.59 10.80
C ASP A 594 29.03 1.98 10.31
N TRP A 595 27.82 2.40 10.69
CA TRP A 595 27.34 3.76 10.49
C TRP A 595 28.13 4.75 11.33
N GLU A 596 28.59 5.81 10.70
CA GLU A 596 29.21 6.95 11.38
C GLU A 596 28.13 7.74 12.11
N GLN A 597 28.39 8.07 13.37
CA GLN A 597 27.50 8.87 14.21
C GLN A 597 27.43 10.32 13.69
N PRO A 598 26.23 10.84 13.39
CA PRO A 598 26.04 12.23 13.01
C PRO A 598 26.40 13.19 14.16
N VAL A 599 26.87 14.39 13.82
CA VAL A 599 27.18 15.45 14.81
C VAL A 599 25.94 15.95 15.57
N THR A 600 24.75 15.66 15.05
CA THR A 600 23.45 15.96 15.66
C THR A 600 23.02 14.92 16.69
N VAL A 601 23.77 13.82 16.84
CA VAL A 601 23.54 12.76 17.83
C VAL A 601 24.61 12.84 18.92
N GLU A 602 24.20 12.74 20.17
CA GLU A 602 25.09 12.60 21.32
C GLU A 602 24.70 11.41 22.19
N GLU A 603 25.68 10.75 22.80
CA GLU A 603 25.42 9.78 23.86
C GLU A 603 25.40 10.52 25.20
N ARG A 604 24.30 10.40 25.93
CA ARG A 604 24.15 11.03 27.25
C ARG A 604 23.30 10.18 28.18
N ARG A 605 23.37 10.51 29.46
CA ARG A 605 22.53 9.89 30.48
C ARG A 605 21.15 10.53 30.47
N ASP A 606 20.13 9.71 30.27
CA ASP A 606 18.73 10.09 30.36
C ASP A 606 18.40 10.66 31.75
N PRO A 607 17.85 11.87 31.87
CA PRO A 607 17.53 12.45 33.17
C PRO A 607 16.37 11.74 33.89
N ASP A 608 15.46 11.10 33.16
CA ASP A 608 14.21 10.57 33.72
C ASP A 608 14.40 9.16 34.29
N ASN A 609 15.26 8.36 33.66
CA ASN A 609 15.48 6.96 34.06
C ASN A 609 16.96 6.62 34.33
N GLY A 610 17.90 7.53 34.02
CA GLY A 610 19.32 7.35 34.29
C GLY A 610 20.05 6.38 33.35
N ILE A 611 19.42 5.90 32.27
CA ILE A 611 20.02 5.02 31.25
C ILE A 611 20.87 5.89 30.30
N THR A 612 22.09 5.44 29.98
CA THR A 612 22.89 6.10 28.95
C THR A 612 22.51 5.55 27.59
N ASP A 613 22.14 6.43 26.67
CA ASP A 613 21.73 6.08 25.31
C ASP A 613 21.96 7.28 24.35
N TYR A 614 21.65 7.10 23.07
CA TYR A 614 21.73 8.15 22.07
C TYR A 614 20.54 9.10 22.11
N PHE A 615 20.81 10.38 21.91
CA PHE A 615 19.82 11.44 21.82
C PHE A 615 20.15 12.35 20.64
N SER A 616 19.13 12.89 19.99
CA SER A 616 19.34 14.01 19.09
C SER A 616 19.46 15.32 19.88
N ILE A 617 20.44 16.13 19.50
CA ILE A 617 20.66 17.49 20.03
C ILE A 617 19.51 18.42 19.60
N THR A 618 18.82 18.11 18.50
CA THR A 618 17.70 18.90 17.98
C THR A 618 16.34 18.41 18.46
N ALA A 619 16.26 17.25 19.14
CA ALA A 619 15.00 16.63 19.54
C ALA A 619 14.11 17.54 20.39
N GLN A 620 14.68 18.28 21.35
CA GLN A 620 13.89 19.12 22.25
C GLN A 620 13.15 20.24 21.51
N LEU A 621 13.81 20.89 20.54
CA LEU A 621 13.19 21.94 19.73
C LEU A 621 12.07 21.35 18.86
N ARG A 622 12.30 20.16 18.29
CA ARG A 622 11.30 19.45 17.49
C ARG A 622 10.10 19.02 18.31
N ALA A 623 10.32 18.52 19.52
CA ALA A 623 9.25 18.12 20.43
C ALA A 623 8.35 19.32 20.79
N GLN A 624 8.95 20.48 21.08
CA GLN A 624 8.21 21.71 21.34
C GLN A 624 7.38 22.17 20.12
N GLN A 625 7.96 22.04 18.92
CA GLN A 625 7.26 22.37 17.68
C GLN A 625 6.10 21.41 17.41
N ALA A 626 6.31 20.10 17.57
CA ALA A 626 5.30 19.07 17.37
C ALA A 626 4.13 19.20 18.38
N GLU A 627 4.45 19.52 19.64
CA GLU A 627 3.45 19.80 20.68
C GLU A 627 2.59 21.02 20.30
N HIS A 628 3.22 22.13 19.89
CA HIS A 628 2.51 23.33 19.42
C HIS A 628 1.62 23.04 18.22
N GLU A 629 2.10 22.29 17.22
CA GLU A 629 1.29 21.91 16.05
C GLU A 629 0.07 21.05 16.42
N ARG A 630 0.22 20.14 17.39
CA ARG A 630 -0.90 19.34 17.92
C ARG A 630 -1.92 20.23 18.62
N GLU A 631 -1.49 21.16 19.46
CA GLU A 631 -2.38 22.13 20.12
C GLU A 631 -3.15 22.99 19.11
N GLN A 632 -2.48 23.45 18.05
CA GLN A 632 -3.13 24.20 16.95
C GLN A 632 -4.19 23.37 16.24
N LYS A 633 -3.92 22.09 15.98
CA LYS A 633 -4.85 21.18 15.30
C LYS A 633 -6.07 20.85 16.16
N GLU A 634 -5.88 20.58 17.44
CA GLU A 634 -6.98 20.37 18.40
C GLU A 634 -7.85 21.62 18.50
N MET A 635 -7.23 22.79 18.62
CA MET A 635 -7.94 24.07 18.66
C MET A 635 -8.75 24.33 17.39
N LEU A 636 -8.22 24.01 16.20
CA LEU A 636 -8.97 24.10 14.93
C LEU A 636 -10.20 23.19 14.93
N ALA A 637 -10.07 21.95 15.40
CA ALA A 637 -11.19 21.00 15.44
C ALA A 637 -12.29 21.44 16.41
N ASP A 638 -11.90 21.92 17.60
CA ASP A 638 -12.82 22.47 18.59
C ASP A 638 -13.53 23.71 18.05
N LEU A 639 -12.80 24.63 17.42
CA LEU A 639 -13.35 25.83 16.80
C LEU A 639 -14.34 25.52 15.68
N GLU A 640 -14.07 24.52 14.85
CA GLU A 640 -14.99 24.11 13.78
C GLU A 640 -16.29 23.54 14.36
N SER A 641 -16.20 22.76 15.44
CA SER A 641 -17.36 22.25 16.18
C SER A 641 -18.17 23.38 16.82
N ASP A 642 -17.50 24.29 17.54
CA ASP A 642 -18.12 25.43 18.20
C ASP A 642 -18.80 26.37 17.18
N LEU A 643 -18.13 26.61 16.05
CA LEU A 643 -18.67 27.41 14.97
C LEU A 643 -19.88 26.74 14.31
N THR A 644 -19.87 25.42 14.11
CA THR A 644 -21.03 24.68 13.59
C THR A 644 -22.23 24.76 14.55
N ALA A 645 -21.98 24.65 15.86
CA ALA A 645 -23.02 24.84 16.88
C ALA A 645 -23.56 26.29 16.88
N PHE A 646 -22.68 27.26 16.66
CA PHE A 646 -23.03 28.68 16.54
C PHE A 646 -23.86 28.99 15.28
N GLU A 647 -23.45 28.46 14.12
CA GLU A 647 -24.12 28.62 12.82
C GLU A 647 -25.52 27.98 12.80
N SER A 648 -25.71 26.88 13.53
CA SER A 648 -27.00 26.20 13.62
C SER A 648 -27.95 26.74 14.69
N HIS A 649 -27.50 27.69 15.51
CA HIS A 649 -28.30 28.21 16.62
C HIS A 649 -29.42 29.15 16.16
N THR A 650 -30.52 29.20 16.90
CA THR A 650 -31.67 30.08 16.59
C THR A 650 -31.95 31.03 17.73
N LEU A 651 -32.10 32.33 17.42
CA LEU A 651 -32.45 33.35 18.40
C LEU A 651 -33.97 33.43 18.59
N SER A 652 -34.49 32.87 19.69
CA SER A 652 -35.92 32.94 20.06
C SER A 652 -36.18 33.56 21.44
N THR A 653 -35.19 33.50 22.34
CA THR A 653 -35.29 33.93 23.73
C THR A 653 -34.10 34.81 24.14
N ALA A 654 -34.22 35.47 25.30
CA ALA A 654 -33.12 36.24 25.89
C ALA A 654 -31.93 35.36 26.31
N GLU A 655 -32.19 34.10 26.64
CA GLU A 655 -31.16 33.09 26.92
C GLU A 655 -30.36 32.76 25.66
N ASP A 656 -31.02 32.53 24.53
CA ASP A 656 -30.36 32.30 23.24
C ASP A 656 -29.51 33.51 22.84
N GLY A 657 -30.04 34.73 23.02
CA GLY A 657 -29.31 35.96 22.72
C GLY A 657 -28.07 36.16 23.60
N TYR A 658 -28.18 35.83 24.89
CA TYR A 658 -27.03 35.80 25.81
C TYR A 658 -26.00 34.76 25.38
N TRP A 659 -26.43 33.55 25.05
CA TRP A 659 -25.56 32.48 24.58
C TRP A 659 -24.82 32.87 23.30
N ILE A 660 -25.51 33.40 22.28
CA ILE A 660 -24.91 33.85 21.01
C ILE A 660 -23.84 34.91 21.27
N GLN A 661 -24.08 35.88 22.16
CA GLN A 661 -23.08 36.91 22.48
C GLN A 661 -21.84 36.31 23.15
N GLN A 662 -22.00 35.34 24.07
CA GLN A 662 -20.86 34.67 24.71
C GLN A 662 -20.10 33.77 23.73
N ALA A 663 -20.81 32.97 22.93
CA ALA A 663 -20.24 32.07 21.94
C ALA A 663 -19.41 32.84 20.91
N TYR A 664 -19.94 33.95 20.36
CA TYR A 664 -19.21 34.81 19.42
C TYR A 664 -17.89 35.33 20.02
N GLN A 665 -17.90 35.82 21.26
CA GLN A 665 -16.68 36.32 21.91
C GLN A 665 -15.68 35.19 22.20
N SER A 666 -16.17 34.02 22.62
CA SER A 666 -15.33 32.85 22.89
C SER A 666 -14.63 32.37 21.62
N ILE A 667 -15.41 32.13 20.55
CA ILE A 667 -14.90 31.66 19.25
C ILE A 667 -13.88 32.66 18.70
N LYS A 668 -14.18 33.97 18.74
CA LYS A 668 -13.26 35.01 18.27
C LYS A 668 -11.96 35.07 19.08
N ALA A 669 -12.02 34.88 20.40
CA ALA A 669 -10.85 34.83 21.25
C ALA A 669 -9.98 33.60 20.96
N GLN A 670 -10.58 32.43 20.74
CA GLN A 670 -9.88 31.21 20.37
C GLN A 670 -9.26 31.31 18.95
N ILE A 671 -9.97 31.84 17.95
CA ILE A 671 -9.41 32.10 16.61
C ILE A 671 -8.18 33.02 16.66
N ALA A 672 -8.09 33.90 17.64
CA ALA A 672 -6.94 34.79 17.81
C ALA A 672 -5.68 34.08 18.36
N LEU A 673 -5.83 32.88 18.95
CA LEU A 673 -4.73 32.04 19.44
C LEU A 673 -4.18 31.10 18.36
N LEU A 674 -4.89 30.95 17.25
CA LEU A 674 -4.40 30.20 16.09
C LEU A 674 -3.28 30.95 15.37
N ASP A 675 -2.32 30.17 14.84
CA ASP A 675 -1.31 30.67 13.91
C ASP A 675 -1.94 31.22 12.64
N GLU A 676 -1.24 32.12 11.95
CA GLU A 676 -1.72 32.68 10.68
C GLU A 676 -1.84 31.58 9.60
N SER A 677 -3.08 31.28 9.20
CA SER A 677 -3.40 30.33 8.13
C SER A 677 -4.65 30.73 7.33
N ASP A 678 -4.86 30.06 6.20
CA ASP A 678 -6.08 30.21 5.40
C ASP A 678 -7.31 29.71 6.17
N GLU A 679 -7.17 28.63 6.95
CA GLU A 679 -8.21 28.08 7.81
C GLU A 679 -8.63 29.08 8.90
N ARG A 680 -7.65 29.69 9.59
CA ARG A 680 -7.92 30.75 10.58
C ARG A 680 -8.68 31.91 9.96
N THR A 681 -8.29 32.30 8.74
CA THR A 681 -8.95 33.38 7.99
C THR A 681 -10.39 32.99 7.64
N ALA A 682 -10.62 31.76 7.18
CA ALA A 682 -11.95 31.25 6.85
C ALA A 682 -12.87 31.17 8.07
N LEU A 683 -12.38 30.64 9.21
CA LEU A 683 -13.09 30.60 10.48
C LEU A 683 -13.47 32.02 10.94
N SER A 684 -12.52 32.96 10.88
CA SER A 684 -12.77 34.35 11.25
C SER A 684 -13.84 35.00 10.36
N GLN A 685 -13.87 34.69 9.06
CA GLN A 685 -14.88 35.24 8.14
C GLN A 685 -16.27 34.66 8.43
N ARG A 686 -16.36 33.34 8.67
CA ARG A 686 -17.61 32.65 8.97
C ARG A 686 -18.24 33.13 10.28
N VAL A 687 -17.48 33.21 11.36
CA VAL A 687 -18.01 33.66 12.66
C VAL A 687 -18.51 35.10 12.61
N GLU A 688 -17.81 35.99 11.89
CA GLU A 688 -18.24 37.37 11.70
C GLU A 688 -19.51 37.44 10.84
N ALA A 689 -19.54 36.72 9.72
CA ALA A 689 -20.72 36.69 8.86
C ALA A 689 -21.96 36.19 9.60
N GLN A 690 -21.84 35.11 10.37
CA GLN A 690 -22.94 34.55 11.14
C GLN A 690 -23.43 35.51 12.23
N TYR A 691 -22.52 36.18 12.94
CA TYR A 691 -22.90 37.15 13.96
C TYR A 691 -23.60 38.39 13.38
N GLU A 692 -23.22 38.82 12.17
CA GLU A 692 -23.91 39.88 11.43
C GLU A 692 -25.37 39.52 11.11
N GLU A 693 -25.67 38.24 10.85
CA GLU A 693 -27.06 37.79 10.62
C GLU A 693 -27.92 37.91 11.89
N PHE A 694 -27.36 37.61 13.07
CA PHE A 694 -28.08 37.75 14.34
C PHE A 694 -28.21 39.21 14.81
N ARG A 695 -27.32 40.10 14.36
CA ARG A 695 -27.19 41.46 14.89
C ARG A 695 -28.50 42.25 14.98
N PRO A 696 -29.37 42.33 13.95
CA PRO A 696 -30.59 43.12 14.04
C PRO A 696 -31.57 42.60 15.10
N GLN A 697 -31.63 41.28 15.29
CA GLN A 697 -32.51 40.64 16.25
C GLN A 697 -31.95 40.75 17.68
N LEU A 698 -30.64 40.63 17.85
CA LEU A 698 -29.95 40.86 19.12
C LEU A 698 -30.17 42.30 19.61
N GLU A 699 -30.01 43.29 18.73
CA GLU A 699 -30.26 44.70 19.05
C GLU A 699 -31.70 44.94 19.51
N ALA A 700 -32.67 44.28 18.88
CA ALA A 700 -34.08 44.38 19.26
C ALA A 700 -34.39 43.75 20.63
N MET A 701 -33.63 42.73 21.05
CA MET A 701 -33.82 41.99 22.30
C MET A 701 -32.84 42.40 23.42
N GLN A 702 -31.95 43.37 23.16
CA GLN A 702 -30.81 43.67 24.05
C GLN A 702 -31.20 43.91 25.50
N SER A 703 -32.27 44.65 25.78
CA SER A 703 -32.70 44.89 27.18
C SER A 703 -33.16 43.63 27.90
N GLN A 704 -33.72 42.65 27.18
CA GLN A 704 -34.11 41.36 27.76
C GLN A 704 -32.88 40.48 28.01
N ILE A 705 -31.92 40.51 27.08
CA ILE A 705 -30.63 39.82 27.19
C ILE A 705 -29.85 40.37 28.39
N ASP A 706 -29.76 41.69 28.56
CA ASP A 706 -29.06 42.32 29.69
C ASP A 706 -29.68 41.93 31.04
N ALA A 707 -31.01 41.86 31.11
CA ALA A 707 -31.72 41.43 32.30
C ALA A 707 -31.44 39.95 32.63
N TYR A 708 -31.44 39.08 31.62
CA TYR A 708 -31.07 37.68 31.77
C TYR A 708 -29.62 37.52 32.22
N ALA A 709 -28.68 38.27 31.62
CA ALA A 709 -27.27 38.26 31.98
C ALA A 709 -27.04 38.69 33.44
N ALA A 710 -27.73 39.74 33.90
CA ALA A 710 -27.66 40.19 35.28
C ALA A 710 -28.22 39.15 36.26
N GLN A 711 -29.31 38.48 35.91
CA GLN A 711 -29.85 37.36 36.70
C GLN A 711 -28.83 36.22 36.77
N LYS A 712 -28.24 35.83 35.64
CA LYS A 712 -27.26 34.74 35.58
C LYS A 712 -26.01 35.04 36.40
N ALA A 713 -25.48 36.26 36.30
CA ALA A 713 -24.34 36.70 37.10
C ALA A 713 -24.64 36.67 38.61
N ALA A 714 -25.86 37.03 39.03
CA ALA A 714 -26.28 36.94 40.42
C ALA A 714 -26.41 35.49 40.91
N GLU A 715 -26.94 34.59 40.08
CA GLU A 715 -27.02 33.15 40.36
C GLU A 715 -25.61 32.54 40.51
N GLU A 716 -24.68 32.87 39.61
CA GLU A 716 -23.29 32.41 39.69
C GLU A 716 -22.56 32.95 40.91
N ALA A 717 -22.74 34.24 41.24
CA ALA A 717 -22.14 34.83 42.43
C ALA A 717 -22.63 34.13 43.71
N ALA A 718 -23.94 33.85 43.79
CA ALA A 718 -24.53 33.09 44.88
C ALA A 718 -24.01 31.64 44.93
N ALA A 719 -23.85 30.98 43.78
CA ALA A 719 -23.29 29.63 43.69
C ALA A 719 -21.82 29.59 44.13
N ARG A 720 -20.98 30.55 43.69
CA ARG A 720 -19.58 30.68 44.13
C ARG A 720 -19.49 30.92 45.63
N GLN A 721 -20.36 31.76 46.18
CA GLN A 721 -20.42 32.01 47.61
C GLN A 721 -20.77 30.72 48.38
N ARG A 722 -21.79 29.97 47.95
CA ARG A 722 -22.15 28.68 48.56
C ARG A 722 -21.02 27.66 48.46
N ALA A 723 -20.34 27.57 47.32
CA ALA A 723 -19.21 26.68 47.14
C ALA A 723 -18.03 27.05 48.04
N ALA A 724 -17.74 28.35 48.20
CA ALA A 724 -16.71 28.83 49.12
C ALA A 724 -17.06 28.55 50.59
N GLU A 725 -18.33 28.73 50.98
CA GLU A 725 -18.84 28.40 52.31
C GLU A 725 -18.75 26.88 52.58
N GLU A 726 -19.07 26.05 51.59
CA GLU A 726 -18.96 24.58 51.70
C GLU A 726 -17.49 24.12 51.76
N ALA A 727 -16.61 24.70 50.95
CA ALA A 727 -15.17 24.43 50.99
C ALA A 727 -14.56 24.83 52.35
N ALA A 728 -14.92 26.02 52.87
CA ALA A 728 -14.49 26.46 54.19
C ALA A 728 -15.02 25.54 55.31
N ARG A 729 -16.26 25.04 55.17
CA ARG A 729 -16.83 24.06 56.11
C ARG A 729 -16.06 22.74 56.06
N ARG A 730 -15.77 22.21 54.87
CA ARG A 730 -14.96 20.98 54.71
C ARG A 730 -13.56 21.15 55.30
N GLN A 731 -12.91 22.27 55.03
CA GLN A 731 -11.59 22.57 55.59
C GLN A 731 -11.64 22.66 57.12
N ALA A 732 -12.67 23.29 57.70
CA ALA A 732 -12.84 23.33 59.15
C ALA A 732 -13.14 21.94 59.77
N GLU A 733 -13.90 21.09 59.07
CA GLU A 733 -14.14 19.70 59.47
C GLU A 733 -12.86 18.86 59.43
N GLU A 734 -12.02 19.02 58.39
CA GLU A 734 -10.72 18.38 58.27
C GLU A 734 -9.73 18.85 59.34
N GLU A 735 -9.66 20.16 59.61
CA GLU A 735 -8.83 20.73 60.67
C GLU A 735 -9.28 20.26 62.06
N ALA A 736 -10.59 20.17 62.30
CA ALA A 736 -11.14 19.63 63.54
C ALA A 736 -10.85 18.13 63.70
N ALA A 737 -10.95 17.34 62.62
CA ALA A 737 -10.57 15.93 62.62
C ALA A 737 -9.06 15.75 62.90
N ALA A 738 -8.21 16.56 62.28
CA ALA A 738 -6.77 16.56 62.51
C ALA A 738 -6.40 17.02 63.94
N ALA A 739 -7.15 17.98 64.52
CA ALA A 739 -6.98 18.40 65.90
C ALA A 739 -7.43 17.32 66.90
N ALA A 740 -8.55 16.64 66.62
CA ALA A 740 -9.03 15.52 67.43
C ALA A 740 -8.07 14.33 67.39
N SER A 741 -7.48 14.03 66.22
CA SER A 741 -6.44 13.01 66.10
C SER A 741 -5.20 13.36 66.92
N ARG A 742 -4.72 14.62 66.86
CA ARG A 742 -3.59 15.09 67.67
C ARG A 742 -3.88 15.03 69.18
N ALA A 743 -5.07 15.44 69.61
CA ALA A 743 -5.47 15.35 71.01
C ALA A 743 -5.60 13.89 71.50
N ALA A 744 -6.04 12.98 70.63
CA ALA A 744 -6.08 11.55 70.94
C ALA A 744 -4.67 10.95 71.07
N GLU A 745 -3.73 11.36 70.21
CA GLU A 745 -2.31 10.98 70.32
C GLU A 745 -1.65 11.52 71.59
N GLU A 746 -1.88 12.79 71.95
CA GLU A 746 -1.38 13.40 73.19
C GLU A 746 -1.98 12.72 74.44
N ALA A 747 -3.27 12.39 74.43
CA ALA A 747 -3.92 11.66 75.52
C ALA A 747 -3.39 10.22 75.65
N ALA A 748 -3.08 9.57 74.52
CA ALA A 748 -2.46 8.24 74.52
C ALA A 748 -1.01 8.29 75.05
N GLN A 749 -0.25 9.33 74.72
CA GLN A 749 1.10 9.55 75.28
C GLN A 749 1.04 9.84 76.80
N ALA A 750 0.11 10.69 77.25
CA ALA A 750 -0.07 10.95 78.68
C ALA A 750 -0.50 9.70 79.45
N ALA A 751 -1.37 8.85 78.87
CA ALA A 751 -1.74 7.57 79.47
C ALA A 751 -0.56 6.60 79.58
N GLN A 752 0.34 6.57 78.58
CA GLN A 752 1.58 5.79 78.64
C GLN A 752 2.57 6.32 79.69
N GLU A 753 2.68 7.63 79.88
CA GLU A 753 3.51 8.22 80.95
C GLU A 753 2.94 7.92 82.35
N THR A 754 1.61 7.89 82.50
CA THR A 754 0.96 7.56 83.78
C THR A 754 1.08 6.06 84.13
N GLU A 755 1.09 5.17 83.13
CA GLU A 755 1.40 3.73 83.33
C GLU A 755 2.88 3.48 83.65
N ALA A 756 3.80 4.36 83.22
CA ALA A 756 5.22 4.26 83.54
C ALA A 756 5.56 4.67 84.99
N GLU A 757 4.75 5.52 85.64
CA GLU A 757 4.96 5.93 87.04
C GLU A 757 4.35 4.96 88.09
N THR A 758 3.63 3.90 87.66
CA THR A 758 2.91 2.98 88.56
C THR A 758 3.29 1.50 88.45
N GLN A 759 4.57 1.18 88.21
CA GLN A 759 5.11 -0.17 88.46
C GLN A 759 6.17 -0.17 89.57
N PRO A 760 5.97 -0.90 90.69
CA PRO A 760 7.02 -1.13 91.67
C PRO A 760 7.94 -2.28 91.25
N ASP A 761 9.23 -2.00 91.32
CA ASP A 761 10.37 -2.91 91.15
C ASP A 761 10.37 -4.03 92.21
N ILE A 762 10.28 -5.31 91.81
CA ILE A 762 10.66 -6.43 92.68
C ILE A 762 11.29 -7.58 91.88
N SER A 763 12.58 -7.76 92.11
CA SER A 763 13.41 -8.90 91.73
C SER A 763 13.16 -10.17 92.57
N ALA A 764 13.49 -11.33 91.98
CA ALA A 764 13.82 -12.66 92.57
C ALA A 764 12.73 -13.77 92.54
N GLY A 765 13.07 -14.90 91.89
CA GLY A 765 12.29 -16.16 91.85
C GLY A 765 12.62 -17.12 92.99
N PRO A 766 12.62 -18.46 92.80
CA PRO A 766 11.82 -19.34 91.94
C PRO A 766 11.09 -20.46 92.75
N GLY A 767 10.11 -21.19 92.18
CA GLY A 767 9.60 -22.41 92.85
C GLY A 767 8.32 -23.07 92.29
N ALA A 768 8.52 -24.15 91.53
CA ALA A 768 7.82 -25.43 91.46
C ALA A 768 6.28 -25.61 91.61
N PHE A 769 5.82 -26.68 90.93
CA PHE A 769 4.57 -27.47 91.01
C PHE A 769 3.55 -27.25 89.87
N GLN A 770 3.53 -28.09 88.82
CA GLN A 770 2.98 -29.46 88.64
C GLN A 770 1.45 -29.57 88.48
N ASN A 771 1.10 -30.16 87.32
CA ASN A 771 -0.04 -31.05 87.01
C ASN A 771 -1.47 -30.49 86.90
N GLY A 772 -2.12 -30.86 85.78
CA GLY A 772 -3.51 -31.36 85.84
C GLY A 772 -4.41 -31.06 84.63
N SER A 773 -4.53 -32.04 83.73
CA SER A 773 -5.79 -32.58 83.13
C SER A 773 -6.81 -31.65 82.41
N GLY A 774 -7.14 -32.00 81.15
CA GLY A 774 -8.34 -31.53 80.40
C GLY A 774 -9.66 -32.15 80.90
N PRO A 775 -10.73 -32.40 80.10
CA PRO A 775 -11.06 -32.07 78.69
C PRO A 775 -12.55 -31.64 78.44
N PHE A 776 -13.06 -31.73 77.18
CA PHE A 776 -14.46 -31.69 76.64
C PHE A 776 -15.10 -30.31 76.30
N SER A 777 -15.41 -30.00 75.02
CA SER A 777 -16.59 -30.34 74.15
C SER A 777 -17.75 -29.33 74.33
N ASP A 778 -18.61 -28.93 73.37
CA ASP A 778 -19.11 -29.47 72.09
C ASP A 778 -20.04 -28.43 71.39
N ARG A 779 -20.43 -28.72 70.13
CA ARG A 779 -21.56 -28.19 69.29
C ARG A 779 -21.33 -26.90 68.48
N VAL A 780 -21.23 -26.90 67.14
CA VAL A 780 -22.17 -27.27 66.03
C VAL A 780 -23.42 -26.38 65.94
N THR A 781 -23.60 -25.64 64.84
CA THR A 781 -24.80 -25.63 63.96
C THR A 781 -24.51 -24.94 62.61
N ILE A 782 -25.16 -25.45 61.57
CA ILE A 782 -25.00 -25.29 60.11
C ILE A 782 -25.97 -24.20 59.55
N ILE A 783 -25.51 -23.45 58.53
CA ILE A 783 -26.11 -22.88 57.26
C ILE A 783 -27.64 -23.19 57.03
N PRO A 784 -28.54 -22.48 56.24
CA PRO A 784 -28.33 -21.67 55.00
C PRO A 784 -29.26 -20.46 54.61
N GLN A 785 -28.88 -19.81 53.48
CA GLN A 785 -29.67 -19.25 52.32
C GLN A 785 -30.69 -18.11 52.60
N GLY A 786 -30.57 -16.88 52.07
CA GLY A 786 -30.75 -16.41 50.68
C GLY A 786 -32.17 -15.81 50.48
N PRO A 787 -32.55 -15.06 49.41
CA PRO A 787 -31.80 -14.23 48.44
C PRO A 787 -32.46 -12.84 48.16
N GLY A 788 -31.84 -12.03 47.27
CA GLY A 788 -32.59 -11.34 46.20
C GLY A 788 -32.58 -9.80 46.13
N GLY A 789 -32.03 -9.26 45.04
CA GLY A 789 -32.76 -8.30 44.20
C GLY A 789 -32.24 -6.86 44.04
N ALA A 790 -31.36 -6.69 43.04
CA ALA A 790 -31.25 -5.61 42.04
C ALA A 790 -31.34 -4.11 42.44
N ASN A 791 -30.25 -3.38 42.20
CA ASN A 791 -30.08 -2.56 40.98
C ASN A 791 -28.60 -2.46 40.61
#